data_AF-A0A8H4KGL7-F1
#
_entry.id   AF-A0A8H4KGL7-F1
#
_cell.length_a   1.000
_cell.length_b   1.000
_cell.length_c   1.000
_cell.angle_alpha   90.00
_cell.angle_beta   90.00
_cell.angle_gamma   90.00
#
_symmetry.space_group_name_H-M   'P 1'
#
loop_
_entity.id
_entity.type
_entity.pdbx_description
1 polymer ?
#
loop_
_entity_poly.entity_id
_entity_poly.type
_entity_poly.pdbx_seq_one_letter_code
_entity_poly.pdbx_strand_id
1 'polypeptide(L)'
;MHFRQLSIIVAFAAGVSACQRDLVLGKRHTHRQLLAKRNDNWPPVLTEQETLLVNSFDNSSIDKWSDYYGHQNKLAGQGKEAAEWTADRWEESGFDTHLAEYYVFLRYPVSSSLYFTGPNGTTSRVNTKEEVLPEDDVTGRDEISQQTWLAYSPTGNASAEYVYAGRGSIGDFDRLVELGVDVKGKIALIKYGGLFRGLKVKNAQDHGAIGAIIFTDPGDDGNITAANGYKSYPDGPARNPSSVQKGSTLFLSTRTGDPTTPGYPSKKDSPRADISEVIAKIPALPISYTAAQPLLQALNGHGVSAEKVNRTAWTGGLDAEYSSGPAPGVKLALSTVSRDAIEPVHNVIGVINGTNADETVIIGNHRDTWMVGGNGDPNSGSSILIELSRAFKKLTDSGWKPKRNIVLASWDAEEWGIIGSTEWVEEHVNWLTDTAVTYLNIDVAVSGPRPNLGASPELHTFATETLKKVVDPNFGGYNQSLYDAWHAATKGDIEVLGSGSDYTAFFHRGISSLDTGSGGGANDPIWHYHSNYDSYHWMSTFGDPGFHVHTAQGQYLSLLAYHLATDDILPFDTQNYAKELRAYYEDLVEYAESKDADLDLDELDKAIEHFKKSADEVKALENLARERNDDVLKKVVNHKYRDFQRGFISQGGLPGRDFYKHVVNAPGLDTGYAAVTFPGITEGVMYAKDDKFSVAKEWVKKTARGIVVAANILKT
;
A
#
# COMPACT_ATOMS: atom_id res chain seq x y z
N MET A 1 -3.58 1.18 -54.81
CA MET A 1 -3.21 -0.05 -54.09
C MET A 1 -2.05 0.19 -53.10
N HIS A 2 -2.02 1.32 -52.38
CA HIS A 2 -0.90 1.72 -51.51
C HIS A 2 -1.34 2.41 -50.18
N PHE A 3 -2.58 2.20 -49.72
CA PHE A 3 -3.08 2.75 -48.45
C PHE A 3 -3.38 1.69 -47.37
N ARG A 4 -3.19 0.39 -47.66
CA ARG A 4 -3.44 -0.69 -46.69
C ARG A 4 -2.20 -1.19 -45.93
N GLN A 5 -0.99 -0.77 -46.31
CA GLN A 5 0.25 -1.20 -45.65
C GLN A 5 0.71 -0.28 -44.51
N LEU A 6 0.32 1.02 -44.50
CA LEU A 6 0.67 1.93 -43.41
C LEU A 6 -0.09 1.62 -42.10
N SER A 7 -1.37 1.24 -42.19
CA SER A 7 -2.21 0.95 -41.01
C SER A 7 -1.80 -0.34 -40.27
N ILE A 8 -1.16 -1.29 -40.96
CA ILE A 8 -0.70 -2.55 -40.36
C ILE A 8 0.61 -2.34 -39.58
N ILE A 9 1.49 -1.45 -40.06
CA ILE A 9 2.77 -1.15 -39.41
C ILE A 9 2.56 -0.32 -38.12
N VAL A 10 1.63 0.63 -38.13
CA VAL A 10 1.27 1.41 -36.93
C VAL A 10 0.59 0.53 -35.86
N ALA A 11 -0.26 -0.41 -36.27
CA ALA A 11 -0.92 -1.35 -35.36
C ALA A 11 0.05 -2.39 -34.74
N PHE A 12 1.09 -2.81 -35.47
CA PHE A 12 2.12 -3.69 -34.93
C PHE A 12 3.04 -2.97 -33.93
N ALA A 13 3.40 -1.71 -34.18
CA ALA A 13 4.24 -0.93 -33.27
C ALA A 13 3.52 -0.62 -31.93
N ALA A 14 2.22 -0.33 -31.97
CA ALA A 14 1.41 -0.08 -30.77
C ALA A 14 1.20 -1.36 -29.93
N GLY A 15 0.90 -2.49 -30.56
CA GLY A 15 0.73 -3.78 -29.88
C GLY A 15 2.01 -4.31 -29.21
N VAL A 16 3.19 -4.08 -29.81
CA VAL A 16 4.49 -4.39 -29.17
C VAL A 16 4.70 -3.48 -27.96
N SER A 17 4.38 -2.18 -28.06
CA SER A 17 4.53 -1.22 -26.95
C SER A 17 3.59 -1.53 -25.77
N ALA A 18 2.35 -1.97 -26.03
CA ALA A 18 1.37 -2.36 -24.99
C ALA A 18 1.73 -3.67 -24.28
N CYS A 19 2.20 -4.70 -24.99
CA CYS A 19 2.74 -5.93 -24.37
C CYS A 19 4.03 -5.64 -23.58
N GLN A 20 4.87 -4.71 -24.04
CA GLN A 20 6.08 -4.29 -23.33
C GLN A 20 5.75 -3.51 -22.04
N ARG A 21 4.67 -2.72 -22.00
CA ARG A 21 4.22 -2.02 -20.77
C ARG A 21 3.86 -2.98 -19.63
N ASP A 22 3.18 -4.09 -19.91
CA ASP A 22 2.85 -5.11 -18.89
C ASP A 22 4.07 -5.94 -18.47
N LEU A 23 4.94 -6.30 -19.42
CA LEU A 23 6.19 -7.02 -19.14
C LEU A 23 7.16 -6.18 -18.31
N VAL A 24 7.17 -4.85 -18.49
CA VAL A 24 8.01 -3.92 -17.71
C VAL A 24 7.49 -3.74 -16.29
N LEU A 25 6.19 -3.87 -16.05
CA LEU A 25 5.63 -3.87 -14.69
C LEU A 25 6.02 -5.13 -13.89
N GLY A 26 6.19 -6.27 -14.55
CA GLY A 26 6.66 -7.52 -13.93
C GLY A 26 8.19 -7.68 -13.86
N LYS A 27 8.96 -6.78 -14.49
CA LYS A 27 10.44 -6.76 -14.52
C LYS A 27 11.02 -5.51 -13.85
N ARG A 28 10.45 -5.05 -12.73
CA ARG A 28 11.09 -3.99 -11.94
C ARG A 28 12.04 -4.65 -10.93
N HIS A 29 13.17 -4.00 -10.65
CA HIS A 29 14.09 -4.41 -9.58
C HIS A 29 14.88 -5.69 -9.87
N THR A 30 15.20 -5.94 -11.15
CA THR A 30 15.82 -7.21 -11.57
C THR A 30 17.30 -7.30 -11.28
N HIS A 31 17.99 -6.17 -11.17
CA HIS A 31 19.42 -6.10 -10.84
C HIS A 31 19.68 -6.11 -9.33
N ARG A 32 18.64 -6.16 -8.49
CA ARG A 32 18.80 -6.25 -7.04
C ARG A 32 19.33 -7.61 -6.61
N GLN A 33 20.20 -7.59 -5.61
CA GLN A 33 20.70 -8.81 -5.01
C GLN A 33 19.70 -9.32 -3.97
N LEU A 34 19.07 -10.45 -4.25
CA LEU A 34 18.23 -11.15 -3.27
C LEU A 34 19.07 -11.58 -2.05
N LEU A 35 18.51 -11.41 -0.86
CA LEU A 35 19.17 -11.79 0.38
C LEU A 35 19.26 -13.31 0.52
N ALA A 36 20.42 -13.79 0.95
CA ALA A 36 20.69 -15.22 1.07
C ALA A 36 19.96 -15.85 2.27
N LYS A 37 19.65 -17.15 2.17
CA LYS A 37 19.14 -17.90 3.33
C LYS A 37 20.14 -17.87 4.50
N ARG A 38 19.63 -17.89 5.73
CA ARG A 38 20.40 -17.86 6.98
C ARG A 38 21.39 -19.04 7.08
N ASN A 39 22.58 -18.79 7.64
CA ASN A 39 23.63 -19.79 7.94
C ASN A 39 23.88 -19.99 9.46
N ASP A 40 23.05 -19.43 10.34
CA ASP A 40 23.34 -19.18 11.76
C ASP A 40 22.89 -20.30 12.74
N ASN A 41 23.40 -20.22 13.98
CA ASN A 41 23.01 -21.06 15.12
C ASN A 41 21.58 -20.75 15.61
N TRP A 42 20.83 -21.80 15.94
CA TRP A 42 19.48 -21.75 16.50
C TRP A 42 19.44 -22.47 17.86
N PRO A 43 18.69 -22.01 18.88
CA PRO A 43 17.73 -20.88 18.93
C PRO A 43 18.39 -19.48 18.96
N PRO A 44 17.62 -18.39 18.74
CA PRO A 44 18.17 -17.03 18.79
C PRO A 44 18.64 -16.70 20.21
N VAL A 45 19.80 -16.03 20.31
CA VAL A 45 20.31 -15.51 21.59
C VAL A 45 19.74 -14.11 21.77
N LEU A 46 18.91 -13.96 22.80
CA LEU A 46 18.30 -12.68 23.18
C LEU A 46 19.01 -12.08 24.39
N THR A 47 19.12 -10.75 24.44
CA THR A 47 19.47 -10.01 25.66
C THR A 47 18.37 -10.13 26.71
N GLU A 48 18.62 -9.68 27.93
CA GLU A 48 17.60 -9.64 28.99
C GLU A 48 16.39 -8.78 28.59
N GLN A 49 16.63 -7.60 28.01
CA GLN A 49 15.57 -6.69 27.56
C GLN A 49 14.81 -7.23 26.35
N GLU A 50 15.53 -7.84 25.39
CA GLU A 50 14.89 -8.51 24.24
C GLU A 50 14.02 -9.69 24.72
N THR A 51 14.51 -10.48 25.68
CA THR A 51 13.74 -11.58 26.29
C THR A 51 12.50 -11.06 27.00
N LEU A 52 12.62 -9.95 27.76
CA LEU A 52 11.49 -9.32 28.43
C LEU A 52 10.43 -8.88 27.41
N LEU A 53 10.83 -8.22 26.32
CA LEU A 53 9.92 -7.76 25.28
C LEU A 53 9.24 -8.93 24.55
N VAL A 54 10.01 -9.90 24.08
CA VAL A 54 9.48 -11.06 23.35
C VAL A 54 8.48 -11.84 24.21
N ASN A 55 8.79 -12.05 25.49
CA ASN A 55 7.88 -12.74 26.43
C ASN A 55 6.73 -11.86 26.93
N SER A 56 6.68 -10.58 26.58
CA SER A 56 5.63 -9.67 27.05
C SER A 56 4.37 -9.72 26.22
N PHE A 57 4.43 -10.20 24.97
CA PHE A 57 3.28 -10.35 24.07
C PHE A 57 2.46 -11.59 24.43
N ASP A 58 1.17 -11.37 24.67
CA ASP A 58 0.20 -12.43 24.98
C ASP A 58 -0.85 -12.55 23.87
N ASN A 59 -0.88 -13.71 23.20
CA ASN A 59 -1.85 -13.98 22.14
C ASN A 59 -3.31 -13.86 22.62
N SER A 60 -3.58 -14.18 23.89
CA SER A 60 -4.91 -14.11 24.48
C SER A 60 -5.39 -12.67 24.73
N SER A 61 -4.46 -11.73 24.89
CA SER A 61 -4.77 -10.30 24.99
C SER A 61 -4.97 -9.71 23.59
N ILE A 62 -4.11 -10.05 22.63
CA ILE A 62 -4.25 -9.65 21.22
C ILE A 62 -5.59 -10.10 20.65
N ASP A 63 -5.99 -11.34 20.91
CA ASP A 63 -7.30 -11.89 20.55
C ASP A 63 -8.45 -10.96 20.98
N LYS A 64 -8.45 -10.53 22.25
CA LYS A 64 -9.44 -9.60 22.80
C LYS A 64 -9.39 -8.20 22.17
N TRP A 65 -8.20 -7.72 21.82
CA TRP A 65 -8.05 -6.43 21.14
C TRP A 65 -8.62 -6.50 19.71
N SER A 66 -8.35 -7.61 19.01
CA SER A 66 -8.87 -7.87 17.66
C SER A 66 -10.39 -8.02 17.68
N ASP A 67 -10.94 -8.73 18.67
CA ASP A 67 -12.38 -8.82 18.93
C ASP A 67 -12.98 -7.43 19.20
N TYR A 68 -12.40 -6.66 20.13
CA TYR A 68 -12.90 -5.31 20.46
C TYR A 68 -12.98 -4.42 19.23
N TYR A 69 -11.86 -4.27 18.50
CA TYR A 69 -11.81 -3.40 17.32
C TYR A 69 -12.70 -3.94 16.20
N GLY A 70 -12.73 -5.26 15.97
CA GLY A 70 -13.56 -5.90 14.94
C GLY A 70 -15.06 -5.65 15.12
N HIS A 71 -15.51 -5.37 16.35
CA HIS A 71 -16.92 -5.09 16.65
C HIS A 71 -17.27 -3.59 16.74
N GLN A 72 -16.30 -2.68 16.56
CA GLN A 72 -16.56 -1.24 16.55
C GLN A 72 -16.89 -0.74 15.13
N ASN A 73 -17.82 0.22 15.04
CA ASN A 73 -17.94 1.05 13.85
C ASN A 73 -16.78 2.07 13.83
N LYS A 74 -15.87 1.87 12.89
CA LYS A 74 -14.68 2.72 12.72
C LYS A 74 -14.61 3.30 11.31
N LEU A 75 -15.75 3.47 10.65
CA LEU A 75 -15.80 4.25 9.42
C LEU A 75 -15.19 5.63 9.68
N ALA A 76 -14.33 6.12 8.78
CA ALA A 76 -13.66 7.41 8.96
C ALA A 76 -14.67 8.52 9.34
N GLY A 77 -14.34 9.29 10.37
CA GLY A 77 -15.21 10.33 10.94
C GLY A 77 -16.32 9.81 11.88
N GLN A 78 -16.44 8.50 12.08
CA GLN A 78 -17.40 7.88 13.01
C GLN A 78 -16.73 7.08 14.14
N GLY A 79 -15.44 6.75 14.01
CA GLY A 79 -14.68 5.91 14.95
C GLY A 79 -14.12 6.61 16.20
N LYS A 80 -14.72 7.71 16.67
CA LYS A 80 -14.17 8.50 17.80
C LYS A 80 -14.09 7.70 19.10
N GLU A 81 -15.10 6.89 19.40
CA GLU A 81 -15.11 6.06 20.62
C GLU A 81 -13.94 5.07 20.64
N ALA A 82 -13.60 4.48 19.49
CA ALA A 82 -12.43 3.62 19.37
C ALA A 82 -11.11 4.41 19.53
N ALA A 83 -11.06 5.67 19.08
CA ALA A 83 -9.89 6.54 19.25
C ALA A 83 -9.66 6.91 20.72
N GLU A 84 -10.72 7.35 21.42
CA GLU A 84 -10.71 7.57 22.86
C GLU A 84 -10.34 6.28 23.58
N TRP A 85 -10.85 5.14 23.10
CA TRP A 85 -10.51 3.86 23.69
C TRP A 85 -9.02 3.53 23.54
N THR A 86 -8.43 3.71 22.36
CA THR A 86 -6.99 3.52 22.16
C THR A 86 -6.18 4.44 23.08
N ALA A 87 -6.61 5.70 23.23
CA ALA A 87 -5.93 6.69 24.05
C ALA A 87 -5.83 6.25 25.51
N ASP A 88 -6.95 5.87 26.13
CA ASP A 88 -6.97 5.39 27.52
C ASP A 88 -6.02 4.19 27.73
N ARG A 89 -5.94 3.26 26.76
CA ARG A 89 -5.07 2.06 26.85
C ARG A 89 -3.59 2.42 26.83
N TRP A 90 -3.22 3.48 26.11
CA TRP A 90 -1.86 4.03 26.14
C TRP A 90 -1.59 4.83 27.41
N GLU A 91 -2.57 5.58 27.93
CA GLU A 91 -2.47 6.26 29.24
C GLU A 91 -2.33 5.27 30.40
N GLU A 92 -3.07 4.16 30.38
CA GLU A 92 -2.93 3.03 31.32
C GLU A 92 -1.52 2.43 31.27
N SER A 93 -0.88 2.50 30.09
CA SER A 93 0.53 2.11 29.87
C SER A 93 1.53 3.21 30.27
N GLY A 94 1.06 4.34 30.80
CA GLY A 94 1.86 5.45 31.30
C GLY A 94 2.39 6.41 30.23
N PHE A 95 1.81 6.42 29.04
CA PHE A 95 2.26 7.28 27.93
C PHE A 95 1.51 8.62 27.94
N ASP A 96 2.20 9.70 27.58
CA ASP A 96 1.57 11.01 27.38
C ASP A 96 0.75 10.97 26.08
N THR A 97 -0.57 10.99 26.21
CA THR A 97 -1.48 10.63 25.11
C THR A 97 -2.51 11.72 24.84
N HIS A 98 -2.79 11.99 23.57
CA HIS A 98 -3.83 12.93 23.16
C HIS A 98 -4.42 12.58 21.80
N LEU A 99 -5.59 13.16 21.50
CA LEU A 99 -6.19 13.10 20.17
C LEU A 99 -5.77 14.32 19.35
N ALA A 100 -5.25 14.10 18.14
CA ALA A 100 -5.04 15.13 17.14
C ALA A 100 -6.23 15.14 16.15
N GLU A 101 -6.95 16.26 16.10
CA GLU A 101 -8.18 16.42 15.34
C GLU A 101 -7.94 17.18 14.02
N TYR A 102 -8.49 16.65 12.92
CA TYR A 102 -8.50 17.26 11.58
C TYR A 102 -9.92 17.22 11.00
N TYR A 103 -10.32 18.24 10.23
CA TYR A 103 -11.66 18.39 9.65
C TYR A 103 -11.61 18.08 8.16
N VAL A 104 -11.81 16.83 7.77
CA VAL A 104 -11.41 16.36 6.45
C VAL A 104 -12.58 16.13 5.50
N PHE A 105 -12.33 16.23 4.20
CA PHE A 105 -13.34 15.96 3.19
C PHE A 105 -13.56 14.46 2.95
N LEU A 106 -14.76 13.99 3.30
CA LEU A 106 -15.19 12.60 3.12
C LEU A 106 -16.44 12.56 2.23
N ARG A 107 -16.47 11.62 1.29
CA ARG A 107 -17.64 11.31 0.47
C ARG A 107 -18.20 9.94 0.88
N TYR A 108 -19.34 9.95 1.55
CA TYR A 108 -20.02 8.75 2.04
C TYR A 108 -21.05 8.23 1.03
N PRO A 109 -21.31 6.91 0.99
CA PRO A 109 -22.41 6.36 0.23
C PRO A 109 -23.76 6.74 0.89
N VAL A 110 -24.78 6.94 0.07
CA VAL A 110 -26.18 7.05 0.51
C VAL A 110 -27.01 5.92 -0.06
N SER A 111 -26.87 5.65 -1.36
CA SER A 111 -27.51 4.51 -2.00
C SER A 111 -26.83 4.15 -3.32
N SER A 112 -26.95 2.89 -3.72
CA SER A 112 -26.48 2.39 -5.00
C SER A 112 -27.48 1.40 -5.59
N SER A 113 -27.56 1.37 -6.92
CA SER A 113 -28.33 0.35 -7.63
C SER A 113 -27.67 0.00 -8.96
N LEU A 114 -27.82 -1.25 -9.35
CA LEU A 114 -27.37 -1.77 -10.62
C LEU A 114 -28.47 -2.65 -11.21
N TYR A 115 -28.80 -2.42 -12.47
CA TYR A 115 -29.73 -3.22 -13.25
C TYR A 115 -29.03 -3.79 -14.48
N PHE A 116 -29.35 -5.03 -14.81
CA PHE A 116 -28.87 -5.73 -16.00
C PHE A 116 -30.04 -6.00 -16.94
N THR A 117 -29.90 -5.58 -18.19
CA THR A 117 -30.82 -5.94 -19.27
C THR A 117 -30.15 -6.98 -20.15
N GLY A 118 -30.71 -8.19 -20.22
CA GLY A 118 -30.19 -9.28 -21.04
C GLY A 118 -30.63 -9.23 -22.51
N PRO A 119 -30.16 -10.15 -23.37
CA PRO A 119 -30.44 -10.16 -24.81
C PRO A 119 -31.93 -10.27 -25.16
N ASN A 120 -32.74 -10.87 -24.28
CA ASN A 120 -34.19 -10.99 -24.42
C ASN A 120 -34.96 -9.72 -24.01
N GLY A 121 -34.26 -8.66 -23.61
CA GLY A 121 -34.84 -7.41 -23.12
C GLY A 121 -35.30 -7.45 -21.66
N THR A 122 -35.19 -8.59 -20.97
CA THR A 122 -35.55 -8.70 -19.55
C THR A 122 -34.55 -7.92 -18.72
N THR A 123 -35.07 -7.05 -17.85
CA THR A 123 -34.27 -6.27 -16.91
C THR A 123 -34.42 -6.82 -15.50
N SER A 124 -33.30 -7.12 -14.84
CA SER A 124 -33.25 -7.58 -13.45
C SER A 124 -32.34 -6.68 -12.62
N ARG A 125 -32.62 -6.60 -11.31
CA ARG A 125 -31.75 -5.92 -10.37
C ARG A 125 -30.56 -6.83 -10.04
N VAL A 126 -29.34 -6.31 -10.13
CA VAL A 126 -28.13 -6.98 -9.66
C VAL A 126 -27.99 -6.76 -8.16
N ASN A 127 -27.58 -7.80 -7.42
CA ASN A 127 -27.37 -7.67 -5.99
C ASN A 127 -26.18 -6.72 -5.71
N THR A 128 -26.43 -5.69 -4.90
CA THR A 128 -25.44 -4.68 -4.50
C THR A 128 -25.24 -4.65 -2.99
N LYS A 129 -25.53 -5.77 -2.31
CA LYS A 129 -25.28 -6.00 -0.88
C LYS A 129 -24.56 -7.34 -0.68
N GLU A 130 -23.62 -7.38 0.23
CA GLU A 130 -23.01 -8.63 0.71
C GLU A 130 -24.03 -9.41 1.55
N GLU A 131 -23.94 -10.74 1.56
CA GLU A 131 -24.87 -11.60 2.33
C GLU A 131 -24.59 -11.50 3.84
N VAL A 132 -25.66 -11.52 4.64
CA VAL A 132 -25.55 -11.63 6.09
C VAL A 132 -25.40 -13.10 6.45
N LEU A 133 -24.33 -13.43 7.18
CA LEU A 133 -23.96 -14.78 7.59
C LEU A 133 -24.30 -14.98 9.07
N PRO A 134 -25.13 -15.97 9.43
CA PRO A 134 -25.44 -16.26 10.84
C PRO A 134 -24.23 -16.61 11.71
N GLU A 135 -23.17 -17.14 11.11
CA GLU A 135 -21.92 -17.55 11.76
C GLU A 135 -21.02 -16.35 12.13
N ASP A 136 -21.21 -15.23 11.43
CA ASP A 136 -20.37 -14.03 11.51
C ASP A 136 -21.24 -12.81 11.85
N ASP A 137 -21.23 -12.44 13.13
CA ASP A 137 -22.16 -11.51 13.74
C ASP A 137 -21.94 -10.05 13.31
N VAL A 138 -20.85 -9.74 12.61
CA VAL A 138 -20.60 -8.39 12.06
C VAL A 138 -21.18 -8.17 10.66
N THR A 139 -21.43 -9.25 9.91
CA THR A 139 -21.88 -9.17 8.50
C THR A 139 -23.25 -8.51 8.30
N GLY A 140 -24.00 -8.32 9.38
CA GLY A 140 -25.33 -7.71 9.39
C GLY A 140 -25.48 -6.43 10.23
N ARG A 141 -24.40 -5.90 10.81
CA ARG A 141 -24.46 -4.88 11.88
C ARG A 141 -25.07 -3.56 11.46
N ASP A 142 -24.73 -3.06 10.27
CA ASP A 142 -25.27 -1.81 9.74
C ASP A 142 -25.41 -1.84 8.22
N GLU A 143 -26.16 -0.87 7.70
CA GLU A 143 -26.50 -0.80 6.27
C GLU A 143 -25.32 -0.39 5.38
N ILE A 144 -24.43 0.49 5.86
CA ILE A 144 -23.28 0.96 5.08
C ILE A 144 -22.27 -0.18 4.89
N SER A 145 -22.04 -0.96 5.94
CA SER A 145 -21.17 -2.15 5.92
C SER A 145 -21.64 -3.19 4.90
N GLN A 146 -22.96 -3.44 4.81
CA GLN A 146 -23.54 -4.38 3.84
C GLN A 146 -23.55 -3.85 2.40
N GLN A 147 -23.70 -2.54 2.22
CA GLN A 147 -23.81 -1.95 0.89
C GLN A 147 -22.49 -2.03 0.13
N THR A 148 -22.58 -2.23 -1.18
CA THR A 148 -21.42 -2.10 -2.09
C THR A 148 -21.27 -0.66 -2.58
N TRP A 149 -20.06 -0.11 -2.42
CA TRP A 149 -19.73 1.27 -2.79
C TRP A 149 -18.22 1.50 -2.88
N LEU A 150 -17.84 2.59 -3.56
CA LEU A 150 -16.48 3.09 -3.65
C LEU A 150 -16.44 4.53 -3.14
N ALA A 151 -15.55 4.84 -2.21
CA ALA A 151 -15.37 6.22 -1.75
C ALA A 151 -14.91 7.10 -2.91
N TYR A 152 -15.34 8.37 -2.87
CA TYR A 152 -15.16 9.37 -3.92
C TYR A 152 -15.85 9.12 -5.26
N SER A 153 -16.55 7.99 -5.46
CA SER A 153 -17.46 7.85 -6.61
C SER A 153 -18.52 8.96 -6.59
N PRO A 154 -18.68 9.74 -7.68
CA PRO A 154 -19.62 10.85 -7.72
C PRO A 154 -21.07 10.35 -7.69
N THR A 155 -21.99 11.22 -7.26
CA THR A 155 -23.43 11.01 -7.49
C THR A 155 -23.70 11.08 -8.99
N GLY A 156 -24.35 10.07 -9.55
CA GLY A 156 -24.61 10.03 -10.98
C GLY A 156 -25.36 8.77 -11.41
N ASN A 157 -25.81 8.78 -12.65
CA ASN A 157 -26.42 7.63 -13.30
C ASN A 157 -25.80 7.41 -14.68
N ALA A 158 -25.74 6.14 -15.09
CA ALA A 158 -25.29 5.76 -16.41
C ALA A 158 -26.08 4.53 -16.86
N SER A 159 -26.56 4.55 -18.10
CA SER A 159 -27.20 3.39 -18.73
C SER A 159 -26.72 3.22 -20.16
N ALA A 160 -26.04 2.10 -20.42
CA ALA A 160 -25.45 1.81 -21.71
C ALA A 160 -25.18 0.31 -21.89
N GLU A 161 -24.83 -0.08 -23.10
CA GLU A 161 -24.06 -1.30 -23.31
C GLU A 161 -22.72 -1.20 -22.56
N TYR A 162 -22.10 -2.33 -22.27
CA TYR A 162 -20.84 -2.39 -21.53
C TYR A 162 -19.78 -3.22 -22.23
N VAL A 163 -18.53 -2.96 -21.87
CA VAL A 163 -17.35 -3.69 -22.35
C VAL A 163 -16.60 -4.27 -21.16
N TYR A 164 -16.06 -5.48 -21.34
CA TYR A 164 -15.10 -6.05 -20.41
C TYR A 164 -13.70 -5.52 -20.72
N ALA A 165 -13.04 -4.94 -19.72
CA ALA A 165 -11.79 -4.20 -19.88
C ALA A 165 -10.62 -4.78 -19.05
N GLY A 166 -10.61 -6.09 -18.81
CA GLY A 166 -9.49 -6.76 -18.15
C GLY A 166 -9.23 -6.18 -16.75
N ARG A 167 -7.98 -5.76 -16.50
CA ARG A 167 -7.58 -5.10 -15.24
C ARG A 167 -7.85 -3.60 -15.25
N GLY A 168 -8.34 -3.02 -16.34
CA GLY A 168 -8.58 -1.57 -16.47
C GLY A 168 -7.27 -0.76 -16.48
N SER A 169 -6.16 -1.37 -16.89
CA SER A 169 -4.92 -0.62 -17.15
C SER A 169 -5.05 0.19 -18.44
N ILE A 170 -4.21 1.21 -18.62
CA ILE A 170 -4.16 1.96 -19.89
C ILE A 170 -3.91 1.01 -21.06
N GLY A 171 -3.00 0.04 -20.90
CA GLY A 171 -2.72 -0.97 -21.92
C GLY A 171 -3.91 -1.87 -22.27
N ASP A 172 -4.83 -2.13 -21.34
CA ASP A 172 -6.06 -2.87 -21.62
C ASP A 172 -7.04 -2.06 -22.47
N PHE A 173 -7.23 -0.78 -22.13
CA PHE A 173 -8.10 0.10 -22.90
C PHE A 173 -7.52 0.44 -24.29
N ASP A 174 -6.23 0.75 -24.37
CA ASP A 174 -5.51 0.94 -25.63
C ASP A 174 -5.70 -0.28 -26.54
N ARG A 175 -5.53 -1.49 -25.98
CA ARG A 175 -5.69 -2.74 -26.71
C ARG A 175 -7.11 -2.95 -27.23
N LEU A 176 -8.13 -2.60 -26.45
CA LEU A 176 -9.52 -2.65 -26.90
C LEU A 176 -9.76 -1.71 -28.09
N VAL A 177 -9.27 -0.46 -28.00
CA VAL A 177 -9.38 0.53 -29.08
C VAL A 177 -8.66 0.06 -30.35
N GLU A 178 -7.43 -0.47 -30.22
CA GLU A 178 -6.67 -1.04 -31.34
C GLU A 178 -7.43 -2.14 -32.08
N LEU A 179 -8.17 -2.98 -31.34
CA LEU A 179 -8.95 -4.08 -31.88
C LEU A 179 -10.34 -3.67 -32.39
N GLY A 180 -10.66 -2.37 -32.32
CA GLY A 180 -11.91 -1.80 -32.81
C GLY A 180 -13.09 -1.94 -31.86
N VAL A 181 -12.85 -2.15 -30.56
CA VAL A 181 -13.90 -2.14 -29.54
C VAL A 181 -14.16 -0.70 -29.10
N ASP A 182 -15.40 -0.24 -29.24
CA ASP A 182 -15.81 1.12 -28.85
C ASP A 182 -16.13 1.18 -27.35
N VAL A 183 -15.27 1.88 -26.60
CA VAL A 183 -15.44 2.13 -25.15
C VAL A 183 -16.29 3.40 -24.91
N LYS A 184 -16.36 4.31 -25.87
CA LYS A 184 -16.96 5.63 -25.68
C LYS A 184 -18.46 5.49 -25.46
N GLY A 185 -18.96 6.12 -24.40
CA GLY A 185 -20.38 6.06 -24.03
C GLY A 185 -20.82 4.71 -23.46
N LYS A 186 -19.90 3.79 -23.16
CA LYS A 186 -20.18 2.48 -22.56
C LYS A 186 -19.90 2.48 -21.06
N ILE A 187 -20.36 1.43 -20.38
CA ILE A 187 -19.93 1.12 -19.02
C ILE A 187 -18.75 0.15 -19.10
N ALA A 188 -17.71 0.36 -18.29
CA ALA A 188 -16.56 -0.54 -18.23
C ALA A 188 -16.74 -1.57 -17.09
N LEU A 189 -16.70 -2.86 -17.40
CA LEU A 189 -16.64 -3.97 -16.44
C LEU A 189 -15.18 -4.38 -16.26
N ILE A 190 -14.65 -4.29 -15.05
CA ILE A 190 -13.22 -4.34 -14.76
C ILE A 190 -12.93 -5.28 -13.59
N LYS A 191 -11.88 -6.10 -13.70
CA LYS A 191 -11.37 -6.89 -12.57
C LYS A 191 -10.54 -6.02 -11.61
N TYR A 192 -10.61 -6.30 -10.31
CA TYR A 192 -9.61 -5.86 -9.32
C TYR A 192 -8.20 -6.40 -9.65
N GLY A 193 -7.18 -6.11 -8.83
CA GLY A 193 -5.80 -6.56 -9.04
C GLY A 193 -5.02 -5.77 -10.12
N GLY A 194 -3.69 -5.87 -10.10
CA GLY A 194 -2.82 -5.06 -10.94
C GLY A 194 -2.65 -3.64 -10.39
N LEU A 195 -3.24 -2.65 -11.05
CA LEU A 195 -3.20 -1.25 -10.60
C LEU A 195 -4.26 -0.91 -9.54
N PHE A 196 -4.00 0.15 -8.78
CA PHE A 196 -4.93 0.72 -7.81
C PHE A 196 -6.29 1.11 -8.42
N ARG A 197 -7.36 0.90 -7.65
CA ARG A 197 -8.75 0.97 -8.13
C ARG A 197 -9.18 2.34 -8.66
N GLY A 198 -8.73 3.44 -8.04
CA GLY A 198 -9.02 4.79 -8.54
C GLY A 198 -8.48 5.02 -9.96
N LEU A 199 -7.35 4.41 -10.30
CA LEU A 199 -6.78 4.48 -11.65
C LEU A 199 -7.57 3.66 -12.67
N LYS A 200 -8.21 2.56 -12.27
CA LYS A 200 -9.12 1.82 -13.15
C LYS A 200 -10.29 2.70 -13.60
N VAL A 201 -10.89 3.42 -12.65
CA VAL A 201 -12.00 4.35 -12.93
C VAL A 201 -11.51 5.53 -13.76
N LYS A 202 -10.34 6.10 -13.42
CA LYS A 202 -9.68 7.15 -14.21
C LYS A 202 -9.44 6.72 -15.66
N ASN A 203 -8.87 5.54 -15.87
CA ASN A 203 -8.59 5.04 -17.20
C ASN A 203 -9.89 4.82 -17.99
N ALA A 204 -10.94 4.29 -17.34
CA ALA A 204 -12.24 4.15 -17.99
C ALA A 204 -12.81 5.49 -18.48
N GLN A 205 -12.83 6.53 -17.62
CA GLN A 205 -13.33 7.86 -18.03
C GLN A 205 -12.46 8.51 -19.11
N ASP A 206 -11.14 8.34 -19.05
CA ASP A 206 -10.21 8.94 -20.02
C ASP A 206 -10.37 8.33 -21.41
N HIS A 207 -10.87 7.08 -21.49
CA HIS A 207 -11.27 6.40 -22.73
C HIS A 207 -12.75 6.63 -23.09
N GLY A 208 -13.45 7.52 -22.38
CA GLY A 208 -14.80 7.94 -22.69
C GLY A 208 -15.90 7.02 -22.17
N ALA A 209 -15.60 6.06 -21.29
CA ALA A 209 -16.64 5.32 -20.57
C ALA A 209 -17.45 6.30 -19.70
N ILE A 210 -18.72 5.98 -19.48
CA ILE A 210 -19.66 6.82 -18.70
C ILE A 210 -19.97 6.23 -17.32
N GLY A 211 -19.42 5.06 -17.00
CA GLY A 211 -19.53 4.41 -15.71
C GLY A 211 -18.58 3.22 -15.61
N ALA A 212 -18.26 2.80 -14.39
CA ALA A 212 -17.36 1.68 -14.13
C ALA A 212 -17.96 0.70 -13.12
N ILE A 213 -17.76 -0.58 -13.35
CA ILE A 213 -18.11 -1.66 -12.42
C ILE A 213 -16.86 -2.49 -12.19
N ILE A 214 -16.50 -2.69 -10.92
CA ILE A 214 -15.29 -3.40 -10.52
C ILE A 214 -15.67 -4.68 -9.78
N PHE A 215 -15.01 -5.80 -10.02
CA PHE A 215 -15.26 -7.05 -9.30
C PHE A 215 -13.96 -7.80 -8.99
N THR A 216 -13.95 -8.58 -7.91
CA THR A 216 -12.85 -9.48 -7.59
C THR A 216 -13.08 -10.80 -8.31
N ASP A 217 -12.08 -11.36 -8.98
CA ASP A 217 -12.24 -12.60 -9.74
C ASP A 217 -11.55 -13.76 -9.00
N PRO A 218 -12.21 -14.90 -8.76
CA PRO A 218 -11.61 -16.05 -8.07
C PRO A 218 -10.39 -16.65 -8.79
N GLY A 219 -10.13 -16.29 -10.05
CA GLY A 219 -8.89 -16.65 -10.74
C GLY A 219 -7.63 -16.08 -10.09
N ASP A 220 -7.77 -15.09 -9.19
CA ASP A 220 -6.68 -14.50 -8.43
C ASP A 220 -6.52 -15.12 -7.03
N ASP A 221 -7.42 -16.00 -6.61
CA ASP A 221 -7.44 -16.62 -5.27
C ASP A 221 -6.49 -17.84 -5.17
N GLY A 222 -5.58 -18.02 -6.12
CA GLY A 222 -4.64 -19.15 -6.13
C GLY A 222 -5.37 -20.51 -6.16
N ASN A 223 -5.00 -21.42 -5.26
CA ASN A 223 -5.56 -22.77 -5.22
C ASN A 223 -6.79 -22.92 -4.32
N ILE A 224 -7.09 -21.96 -3.45
CA ILE A 224 -8.19 -22.05 -2.47
C ILE A 224 -9.48 -21.48 -3.05
N THR A 225 -10.07 -22.23 -3.98
CA THR A 225 -11.29 -21.84 -4.69
C THR A 225 -12.37 -22.92 -4.62
N ALA A 226 -13.64 -22.51 -4.80
CA ALA A 226 -14.75 -23.45 -4.93
C ALA A 226 -14.57 -24.41 -6.12
N ALA A 227 -13.98 -23.93 -7.21
CA ALA A 227 -13.65 -24.76 -8.38
C ALA A 227 -12.65 -25.89 -8.06
N ASN A 228 -11.75 -25.66 -7.10
CA ASN A 228 -10.80 -26.65 -6.59
C ASN A 228 -11.38 -27.52 -5.44
N GLY A 229 -12.68 -27.43 -5.17
CA GLY A 229 -13.38 -28.28 -4.19
C GLY A 229 -13.37 -27.76 -2.75
N TYR A 230 -12.84 -26.55 -2.50
CA TYR A 230 -12.93 -25.91 -1.20
C TYR A 230 -14.33 -25.33 -0.96
N LYS A 231 -14.82 -25.40 0.28
CA LYS A 231 -16.02 -24.66 0.66
C LYS A 231 -15.69 -23.17 0.77
N SER A 232 -16.63 -22.33 0.36
CA SER A 232 -16.55 -20.89 0.56
C SER A 232 -16.82 -20.53 2.02
N TYR A 233 -16.24 -19.42 2.46
CA TYR A 233 -16.54 -18.78 3.74
C TYR A 233 -18.06 -18.55 3.89
N PRO A 234 -18.68 -18.85 5.05
CA PRO A 234 -18.04 -19.18 6.33
C PRO A 234 -17.68 -20.65 6.52
N ASP A 235 -18.16 -21.55 5.65
CA ASP A 235 -17.98 -23.00 5.80
C ASP A 235 -16.58 -23.52 5.41
N GLY A 236 -15.74 -22.66 4.85
CA GLY A 236 -14.39 -23.02 4.46
C GLY A 236 -13.54 -21.83 4.02
N PRO A 237 -12.30 -22.11 3.59
CA PRO A 237 -11.28 -21.08 3.42
C PRO A 237 -11.35 -20.35 2.07
N ALA A 238 -12.22 -20.76 1.14
CA ALA A 238 -12.37 -20.06 -0.15
C ALA A 238 -13.18 -18.77 0.01
N ARG A 239 -13.00 -17.83 -0.91
CA ARG A 239 -13.75 -16.57 -0.94
C ARG A 239 -15.27 -16.79 -0.87
N ASN A 240 -15.96 -15.94 -0.12
CA ASN A 240 -17.43 -15.95 -0.09
C ASN A 240 -17.98 -15.46 -1.45
N PRO A 241 -19.02 -16.09 -2.02
CA PRO A 241 -19.60 -15.72 -3.31
C PRO A 241 -20.12 -14.30 -3.44
N SER A 242 -20.50 -13.69 -2.33
CA SER A 242 -21.01 -12.33 -2.26
C SER A 242 -19.97 -11.29 -1.81
N SER A 243 -18.73 -11.71 -1.53
CA SER A 243 -17.65 -10.83 -1.08
C SER A 243 -17.36 -9.70 -2.07
N VAL A 244 -17.28 -8.48 -1.56
CA VAL A 244 -17.04 -7.26 -2.34
C VAL A 244 -15.93 -6.45 -1.70
N GLN A 245 -14.87 -6.15 -2.45
CA GLN A 245 -13.83 -5.22 -2.01
C GLN A 245 -14.33 -3.77 -2.18
N LYS A 246 -14.47 -3.05 -1.05
CA LYS A 246 -14.69 -1.59 -0.99
C LYS A 246 -13.37 -0.84 -1.17
N GLY A 247 -13.39 0.49 -1.23
CA GLY A 247 -12.16 1.26 -1.36
C GLY A 247 -12.32 2.68 -1.90
N SER A 248 -11.28 3.48 -1.70
CA SER A 248 -11.15 4.82 -2.29
C SER A 248 -10.88 4.79 -3.78
N THR A 249 -11.47 5.76 -4.49
CA THR A 249 -11.18 6.07 -5.91
C THR A 249 -10.47 7.41 -6.08
N LEU A 250 -9.97 8.01 -4.99
CA LEU A 250 -9.06 9.16 -5.05
C LEU A 250 -7.87 8.81 -5.95
N PHE A 251 -7.40 9.71 -6.81
CA PHE A 251 -6.25 9.46 -7.67
C PHE A 251 -4.95 9.53 -6.87
N LEU A 252 -4.73 8.51 -6.02
CA LEU A 252 -3.63 8.44 -5.06
C LEU A 252 -2.26 8.64 -5.71
N SER A 253 -2.05 8.18 -6.95
CA SER A 253 -0.78 8.40 -7.66
C SER A 253 -0.48 9.88 -7.95
N THR A 254 -1.47 10.79 -7.82
CA THR A 254 -1.30 12.24 -7.92
C THR A 254 -0.96 12.88 -6.56
N ARG A 255 -1.74 12.56 -5.52
CA ARG A 255 -1.49 12.96 -4.11
C ARG A 255 -2.30 12.11 -3.13
N THR A 256 -1.80 12.03 -1.90
CA THR A 256 -2.53 11.54 -0.72
C THR A 256 -3.00 12.71 0.16
N GLY A 257 -3.63 12.43 1.29
CA GLY A 257 -4.15 13.43 2.22
C GLY A 257 -5.57 13.86 1.89
N ASP A 258 -6.09 14.82 2.66
CA ASP A 258 -7.37 15.44 2.36
C ASP A 258 -7.30 16.10 0.97
N PRO A 259 -8.15 15.68 0.01
CA PRO A 259 -8.08 16.21 -1.35
C PRO A 259 -8.40 17.71 -1.41
N THR A 260 -8.99 18.30 -0.36
CA THR A 260 -9.34 19.72 -0.31
C THR A 260 -8.28 20.59 0.36
N THR A 261 -7.30 20.06 1.07
CA THR A 261 -6.24 20.86 1.74
C THR A 261 -4.83 20.42 1.35
N PRO A 262 -4.50 20.35 0.05
CA PRO A 262 -3.21 19.84 -0.38
C PRO A 262 -2.05 20.71 0.12
N GLY A 263 -1.18 20.15 0.97
CA GLY A 263 0.07 20.77 1.40
C GLY A 263 0.01 21.51 2.75
N TYR A 264 -1.11 21.48 3.46
CA TYR A 264 -1.29 22.11 4.77
C TYR A 264 -2.40 21.43 5.57
N PRO A 265 -2.30 21.40 6.91
CA PRO A 265 -3.21 20.63 7.73
C PRO A 265 -4.67 21.08 7.59
N SER A 266 -5.55 20.10 7.54
CA SER A 266 -6.99 20.23 7.41
C SER A 266 -7.64 20.66 8.73
N LYS A 267 -7.59 21.95 9.03
CA LYS A 267 -8.29 22.57 10.17
C LYS A 267 -9.66 23.10 9.74
N LYS A 268 -10.50 23.44 10.71
CA LYS A 268 -11.90 23.84 10.49
C LYS A 268 -12.06 25.05 9.55
N ASP A 269 -11.11 25.98 9.59
CA ASP A 269 -11.05 27.21 8.81
C ASP A 269 -10.01 27.15 7.68
N SER A 270 -9.35 26.01 7.47
CA SER A 270 -8.42 25.80 6.37
C SER A 270 -9.12 26.05 5.02
N PRO A 271 -8.52 26.85 4.11
CA PRO A 271 -9.02 27.01 2.74
C PRO A 271 -9.20 25.65 2.06
N ARG A 272 -10.15 25.55 1.13
CA ARG A 272 -10.49 24.29 0.46
C ARG A 272 -10.32 24.42 -1.05
N ALA A 273 -9.51 23.55 -1.63
CA ALA A 273 -9.20 23.49 -3.05
C ALA A 273 -10.26 22.71 -3.84
N ASP A 274 -10.29 22.94 -5.15
CA ASP A 274 -11.03 22.09 -6.07
C ASP A 274 -10.42 20.68 -6.14
N ILE A 275 -11.27 19.67 -6.22
CA ILE A 275 -10.88 18.26 -6.19
C ILE A 275 -11.04 17.58 -7.55
N SER A 276 -11.57 18.27 -8.57
CA SER A 276 -12.02 17.63 -9.82
C SER A 276 -10.90 16.90 -10.59
N GLU A 277 -9.65 17.27 -10.37
CA GLU A 277 -8.48 16.65 -11.00
C GLU A 277 -7.92 15.45 -10.21
N VAL A 278 -8.43 15.18 -9.00
CA VAL A 278 -7.95 14.10 -8.13
C VAL A 278 -9.03 13.08 -7.77
N ILE A 279 -10.26 13.21 -8.31
CA ILE A 279 -11.35 12.25 -8.10
C ILE A 279 -12.01 11.84 -9.42
N ALA A 280 -12.67 10.68 -9.40
CA ALA A 280 -13.44 10.19 -10.54
C ALA A 280 -14.61 11.11 -10.91
N LYS A 281 -14.87 11.23 -12.22
CA LYS A 281 -15.96 12.05 -12.81
C LYS A 281 -17.15 11.20 -13.30
N ILE A 282 -17.02 9.87 -13.27
CA ILE A 282 -18.06 8.91 -13.67
C ILE A 282 -18.50 8.07 -12.47
N PRO A 283 -19.78 7.65 -12.37
CA PRO A 283 -20.23 6.77 -11.31
C PRO A 283 -19.51 5.41 -11.38
N ALA A 284 -19.11 4.88 -10.23
CA ALA A 284 -18.43 3.59 -10.12
C ALA A 284 -18.99 2.74 -8.96
N LEU A 285 -19.09 1.43 -9.17
CA LEU A 285 -19.55 0.48 -8.14
C LEU A 285 -18.70 -0.79 -8.11
N PRO A 286 -18.39 -1.33 -6.92
CA PRO A 286 -17.85 -2.66 -6.81
C PRO A 286 -19.00 -3.69 -6.72
N ILE A 287 -18.81 -4.90 -7.25
CA ILE A 287 -19.78 -6.01 -7.16
C ILE A 287 -19.07 -7.32 -6.83
N SER A 288 -19.83 -8.29 -6.33
CA SER A 288 -19.31 -9.63 -6.06
C SER A 288 -19.02 -10.39 -7.36
N TYR A 289 -18.19 -11.43 -7.27
CA TYR A 289 -17.90 -12.26 -8.44
C TYR A 289 -19.13 -13.02 -8.95
N THR A 290 -20.04 -13.40 -8.05
CA THR A 290 -21.32 -14.04 -8.43
C THR A 290 -22.22 -13.07 -9.17
N ALA A 291 -22.20 -11.79 -8.81
CA ALA A 291 -22.91 -10.75 -9.55
C ALA A 291 -22.26 -10.45 -10.91
N ALA A 292 -20.93 -10.57 -11.02
CA ALA A 292 -20.19 -10.32 -12.25
C ALA A 292 -20.29 -11.46 -13.28
N GLN A 293 -20.37 -12.73 -12.84
CA GLN A 293 -20.44 -13.89 -13.73
C GLN A 293 -21.53 -13.79 -14.82
N PRO A 294 -22.83 -13.53 -14.50
CA PRO A 294 -23.85 -13.40 -15.54
C PRO A 294 -23.60 -12.20 -16.48
N LEU A 295 -22.92 -11.14 -16.00
CA LEU A 295 -22.55 -10.01 -16.85
C LEU A 295 -21.44 -10.41 -17.84
N LEU A 296 -20.46 -11.19 -17.42
CA LEU A 296 -19.43 -11.71 -18.32
C LEU A 296 -20.00 -12.72 -19.32
N GLN A 297 -20.86 -13.65 -18.86
CA GLN A 297 -21.49 -14.66 -19.70
C GLN A 297 -22.35 -14.03 -20.81
N ALA A 298 -23.02 -12.91 -20.53
CA ALA A 298 -23.79 -12.18 -21.53
C ALA A 298 -22.94 -11.56 -22.65
N LEU A 299 -21.61 -11.47 -22.46
CA LEU A 299 -20.67 -11.04 -23.49
C LEU A 299 -20.07 -12.22 -24.29
N ASN A 300 -20.31 -13.48 -23.92
CA ASN A 300 -19.73 -14.65 -24.61
C ASN A 300 -20.00 -14.58 -26.13
N GLY A 301 -18.96 -14.83 -26.92
CA GLY A 301 -19.00 -14.73 -28.38
C GLY A 301 -19.17 -13.31 -28.97
N HIS A 302 -19.24 -12.25 -28.16
CA HIS A 302 -19.45 -10.87 -28.62
C HIS A 302 -18.24 -9.97 -28.41
N GLY A 303 -17.96 -9.12 -29.41
CA GLY A 303 -16.76 -8.29 -29.43
C GLY A 303 -15.52 -9.10 -29.83
N VAL A 304 -14.48 -9.02 -29.02
CA VAL A 304 -13.17 -9.65 -29.24
C VAL A 304 -12.96 -10.74 -28.18
N SER A 305 -12.51 -11.92 -28.61
CA SER A 305 -12.20 -13.02 -27.69
C SER A 305 -10.99 -12.70 -26.81
N ALA A 306 -10.93 -13.29 -25.62
CA ALA A 306 -9.79 -13.17 -24.70
C ALA A 306 -8.45 -13.53 -25.38
N GLU A 307 -8.43 -14.58 -26.20
CA GLU A 307 -7.26 -15.00 -26.98
C GLU A 307 -6.76 -13.89 -27.92
N LYS A 308 -7.67 -13.18 -28.60
CA LYS A 308 -7.30 -12.11 -29.52
C LYS A 308 -6.92 -10.82 -28.81
N VAL A 309 -7.53 -10.54 -27.65
CA VAL A 309 -7.10 -9.44 -26.78
C VAL A 309 -5.65 -9.67 -26.34
N ASN A 310 -5.31 -10.89 -25.93
CA ASN A 310 -3.96 -11.33 -25.57
C ASN A 310 -3.27 -10.41 -24.54
N ARG A 311 -3.95 -10.20 -23.41
CA ARG A 311 -3.46 -9.38 -22.29
C ARG A 311 -3.28 -10.25 -21.05
N THR A 312 -2.30 -9.90 -20.23
CA THR A 312 -1.98 -10.67 -19.01
C THR A 312 -3.16 -10.66 -18.05
N ALA A 313 -3.51 -11.84 -17.53
CA ALA A 313 -4.63 -12.02 -16.60
C ALA A 313 -5.98 -11.46 -17.09
N TRP A 314 -6.18 -11.42 -18.42
CA TRP A 314 -7.45 -11.04 -19.04
C TRP A 314 -8.57 -12.02 -18.68
N THR A 315 -8.30 -13.32 -18.68
CA THR A 315 -9.24 -14.34 -18.19
C THR A 315 -9.14 -14.48 -16.66
N GLY A 316 -10.13 -15.12 -16.06
CA GLY A 316 -10.17 -15.41 -14.64
C GLY A 316 -10.73 -16.80 -14.35
N GLY A 317 -11.24 -17.01 -13.13
CA GLY A 317 -11.75 -18.28 -12.62
C GLY A 317 -13.27 -18.42 -12.67
N LEU A 318 -13.99 -17.51 -13.33
CA LEU A 318 -15.44 -17.61 -13.53
C LEU A 318 -15.79 -18.39 -14.79
N ASP A 319 -16.98 -19.00 -14.81
CA ASP A 319 -17.53 -19.70 -15.97
C ASP A 319 -18.00 -18.71 -17.05
N ALA A 320 -17.05 -18.11 -17.76
CA ALA A 320 -17.28 -17.17 -18.86
C ALA A 320 -16.12 -17.20 -19.87
N GLU A 321 -16.37 -16.77 -21.10
CA GLU A 321 -15.33 -16.69 -22.14
C GLU A 321 -14.45 -15.43 -22.04
N TYR A 322 -14.82 -14.47 -21.17
CA TYR A 322 -14.16 -13.17 -21.02
C TYR A 322 -14.02 -12.40 -22.34
N SER A 323 -15.04 -12.53 -23.20
CA SER A 323 -15.17 -11.75 -24.43
C SER A 323 -15.38 -10.27 -24.11
N SER A 324 -14.82 -9.37 -24.92
CA SER A 324 -14.78 -7.94 -24.62
C SER A 324 -16.15 -7.25 -24.65
N GLY A 325 -17.12 -7.81 -25.38
CA GLY A 325 -18.33 -7.08 -25.73
C GLY A 325 -18.06 -5.85 -26.63
N PRO A 326 -19.06 -4.97 -26.79
CA PRO A 326 -20.42 -5.07 -26.25
C PRO A 326 -21.24 -6.17 -26.95
N ALA A 327 -22.27 -6.67 -26.27
CA ALA A 327 -23.24 -7.61 -26.83
C ALA A 327 -24.55 -6.88 -27.22
N PRO A 328 -25.14 -7.15 -28.41
CA PRO A 328 -26.35 -6.47 -28.85
C PRO A 328 -27.53 -6.64 -27.88
N GLY A 329 -28.17 -5.54 -27.50
CA GLY A 329 -29.34 -5.55 -26.62
C GLY A 329 -29.01 -5.77 -25.14
N VAL A 330 -27.74 -5.98 -24.80
CA VAL A 330 -27.27 -6.20 -23.44
C VAL A 330 -26.81 -4.87 -22.83
N LYS A 331 -27.36 -4.50 -21.67
CA LYS A 331 -27.10 -3.19 -21.04
C LYS A 331 -26.96 -3.29 -19.53
N LEU A 332 -26.27 -2.31 -18.97
CA LEU A 332 -26.25 -2.02 -17.55
C LEU A 332 -26.86 -0.65 -17.30
N ALA A 333 -27.51 -0.49 -16.16
CA ALA A 333 -27.93 0.80 -15.62
C ALA A 333 -27.46 0.89 -14.18
N LEU A 334 -26.46 1.74 -13.91
CA LEU A 334 -26.00 2.02 -12.55
C LEU A 334 -26.43 3.40 -12.08
N SER A 335 -26.68 3.52 -10.77
CA SER A 335 -26.90 4.78 -10.08
C SER A 335 -26.16 4.77 -8.76
N THR A 336 -25.42 5.84 -8.48
CA THR A 336 -24.74 6.12 -7.23
C THR A 336 -25.27 7.41 -6.63
N VAL A 337 -25.53 7.42 -5.33
CA VAL A 337 -25.84 8.63 -4.57
C VAL A 337 -24.90 8.67 -3.39
N SER A 338 -24.19 9.79 -3.27
CA SER A 338 -23.18 10.03 -2.25
C SER A 338 -23.45 11.35 -1.54
N ARG A 339 -23.00 11.47 -0.29
CA ARG A 339 -23.03 12.68 0.52
C ARG A 339 -21.61 13.16 0.79
N ASP A 340 -21.34 14.40 0.42
CA ASP A 340 -20.09 15.08 0.73
C ASP A 340 -20.19 15.73 2.10
N ALA A 341 -19.12 15.64 2.88
CA ALA A 341 -19.07 16.20 4.22
C ALA A 341 -17.64 16.60 4.60
N ILE A 342 -17.54 17.62 5.45
CA ILE A 342 -16.33 17.92 6.20
C ILE A 342 -16.58 17.39 7.62
N GLU A 343 -15.89 16.33 8.00
CA GLU A 343 -16.09 15.63 9.28
C GLU A 343 -14.78 15.61 10.09
N PRO A 344 -14.84 15.65 11.42
CA PRO A 344 -13.65 15.51 12.26
C PRO A 344 -13.17 14.06 12.26
N VAL A 345 -11.87 13.88 12.03
CA VAL A 345 -11.14 12.61 12.20
C VAL A 345 -10.13 12.77 13.33
N HIS A 346 -9.84 11.68 14.03
CA HIS A 346 -9.09 11.70 15.28
C HIS A 346 -7.92 10.73 15.22
N ASN A 347 -6.72 11.26 15.03
CA ASN A 347 -5.50 10.48 15.27
C ASN A 347 -5.26 10.37 16.78
N VAL A 348 -4.77 9.24 17.25
CA VAL A 348 -4.33 9.07 18.64
C VAL A 348 -2.82 9.10 18.66
N ILE A 349 -2.23 9.96 19.50
CA ILE A 349 -0.77 10.15 19.59
C ILE A 349 -0.34 9.86 21.02
N GLY A 350 0.48 8.83 21.21
CA GLY A 350 1.07 8.45 22.49
C GLY A 350 2.59 8.66 22.49
N VAL A 351 3.13 9.32 23.51
CA VAL A 351 4.55 9.72 23.56
C VAL A 351 5.27 9.10 24.75
N ILE A 352 6.44 8.51 24.47
CA ILE A 352 7.41 8.08 25.48
C ILE A 352 8.67 8.93 25.30
N ASN A 353 8.93 9.83 26.25
CA ASN A 353 10.08 10.73 26.17
C ASN A 353 11.41 10.00 26.36
N GLY A 354 12.34 10.24 25.44
CA GLY A 354 13.71 9.76 25.51
C GLY A 354 14.61 10.66 26.35
N THR A 355 15.84 10.21 26.58
CA THR A 355 16.91 11.03 27.18
C THR A 355 17.55 12.01 26.19
N ASN A 356 17.38 11.78 24.89
CA ASN A 356 17.74 12.65 23.77
C ASN A 356 16.46 13.09 23.03
N ALA A 357 16.07 14.34 23.21
CA ALA A 357 14.88 14.90 22.57
C ALA A 357 15.08 15.26 21.08
N ASP A 358 16.33 15.26 20.59
CA ASP A 358 16.67 15.62 19.19
C ASP A 358 16.36 14.48 18.19
N GLU A 359 15.94 13.30 18.68
CA GLU A 359 15.74 12.10 17.87
C GLU A 359 14.42 11.42 18.25
N THR A 360 13.61 11.09 17.26
CA THR A 360 12.28 10.49 17.44
C THR A 360 12.07 9.30 16.51
N VAL A 361 11.60 8.18 17.07
CA VAL A 361 11.08 7.02 16.32
C VAL A 361 9.56 7.11 16.32
N ILE A 362 8.94 7.03 15.15
CA ILE A 362 7.49 7.04 15.03
C ILE A 362 7.04 5.63 14.63
N ILE A 363 5.98 5.12 15.24
CA ILE A 363 5.39 3.80 14.98
C ILE A 363 3.90 4.01 14.76
N GLY A 364 3.38 3.59 13.61
CA GLY A 364 2.00 3.89 13.21
C GLY A 364 1.26 2.74 12.58
N ASN A 365 -0.05 2.80 12.71
CA ASN A 365 -1.06 1.94 12.08
C ASN A 365 -2.37 2.74 12.03
N HIS A 366 -3.10 2.69 10.94
CA HIS A 366 -4.44 3.28 10.91
C HIS A 366 -5.46 2.42 11.64
N ARG A 367 -6.60 3.02 11.97
CA ARG A 367 -7.66 2.41 12.79
C ARG A 367 -9.00 2.39 12.08
N ASP A 368 -9.20 3.28 11.13
CA ASP A 368 -10.46 3.35 10.40
C ASP A 368 -10.63 2.15 9.45
N THR A 369 -11.87 1.76 9.24
CA THR A 369 -12.26 0.60 8.42
C THR A 369 -13.41 0.97 7.49
N TRP A 370 -13.59 0.24 6.37
CA TRP A 370 -14.76 0.43 5.49
C TRP A 370 -16.09 -0.09 6.07
N MET A 371 -16.03 -0.95 7.10
CA MET A 371 -17.16 -1.66 7.70
C MET A 371 -16.91 -1.92 9.20
N VAL A 372 -17.93 -2.37 9.92
CA VAL A 372 -17.72 -3.10 11.18
C VAL A 372 -17.00 -4.41 10.86
N GLY A 373 -15.79 -4.56 11.35
CA GLY A 373 -14.81 -5.56 10.92
C GLY A 373 -13.46 -4.91 10.70
N GLY A 374 -12.75 -5.33 9.64
CA GLY A 374 -11.39 -4.93 9.31
C GLY A 374 -10.33 -5.65 10.15
N ASN A 375 -10.52 -6.95 10.41
CA ASN A 375 -9.67 -7.69 11.34
C ASN A 375 -8.28 -7.99 10.78
N GLY A 376 -8.14 -8.12 9.46
CA GLY A 376 -6.85 -8.02 8.76
C GLY A 376 -6.44 -6.56 8.59
N ASP A 377 -7.29 -5.76 7.96
CA ASP A 377 -7.04 -4.34 7.66
C ASP A 377 -8.01 -3.41 8.43
N PRO A 378 -7.54 -2.63 9.42
CA PRO A 378 -6.18 -2.57 9.97
C PRO A 378 -6.08 -3.12 11.39
N ASN A 379 -7.13 -3.77 11.91
CA ASN A 379 -7.21 -4.09 13.34
C ASN A 379 -6.13 -5.10 13.75
N SER A 380 -5.55 -5.87 12.81
CA SER A 380 -4.40 -6.74 13.09
C SER A 380 -3.22 -5.93 13.62
N GLY A 381 -2.91 -4.81 12.98
CA GLY A 381 -1.92 -3.82 13.43
C GLY A 381 -2.36 -3.04 14.67
N SER A 382 -3.62 -2.60 14.73
CA SER A 382 -4.12 -1.83 15.88
C SER A 382 -4.03 -2.64 17.18
N SER A 383 -4.33 -3.95 17.10
CA SER A 383 -4.22 -4.89 18.22
C SER A 383 -2.77 -5.04 18.69
N ILE A 384 -1.82 -5.08 17.75
CA ILE A 384 -0.38 -5.12 18.07
C ILE A 384 0.08 -3.82 18.73
N LEU A 385 -0.39 -2.64 18.31
CA LEU A 385 -0.02 -1.38 18.96
C LEU A 385 -0.48 -1.29 20.42
N ILE A 386 -1.64 -1.84 20.76
CA ILE A 386 -2.09 -1.94 22.15
C ILE A 386 -1.20 -2.90 22.95
N GLU A 387 -0.85 -4.05 22.37
CA GLU A 387 0.01 -5.00 23.07
C GLU A 387 1.46 -4.49 23.21
N LEU A 388 1.94 -3.73 22.22
CA LEU A 388 3.22 -3.04 22.25
C LEU A 388 3.29 -2.02 23.38
N SER A 389 2.23 -1.24 23.62
CA SER A 389 2.20 -0.27 24.74
C SER A 389 2.36 -0.98 26.08
N ARG A 390 1.71 -2.13 26.25
CA ARG A 390 1.81 -2.97 27.45
C ARG A 390 3.21 -3.59 27.61
N ALA A 391 3.82 -4.06 26.52
CA ALA A 391 5.18 -4.56 26.53
C ALA A 391 6.20 -3.46 26.89
N PHE A 392 6.02 -2.25 26.36
CA PHE A 392 6.90 -1.12 26.63
C PHE A 392 6.71 -0.59 28.05
N LYS A 393 5.50 -0.66 28.60
CA LYS A 393 5.27 -0.41 30.03
C LYS A 393 6.10 -1.36 30.91
N LYS A 394 6.05 -2.67 30.65
CA LYS A 394 6.89 -3.66 31.37
C LYS A 394 8.39 -3.35 31.23
N LEU A 395 8.83 -2.95 30.03
CA LEU A 395 10.21 -2.56 29.80
C LEU A 395 10.59 -1.32 30.62
N THR A 396 9.78 -0.26 30.63
CA THR A 396 10.04 0.93 31.45
C THR A 396 10.01 0.64 32.96
N ASP A 397 9.15 -0.27 33.42
CA ASP A 397 9.09 -0.72 34.82
C ASP A 397 10.36 -1.47 35.25
N SER A 398 11.09 -2.07 34.31
CA SER A 398 12.42 -2.66 34.58
C SER A 398 13.53 -1.63 34.81
N GLY A 399 13.22 -0.34 34.65
CA GLY A 399 14.17 0.79 34.77
C GLY A 399 14.78 1.22 33.44
N TRP A 400 14.41 0.61 32.32
CA TRP A 400 14.81 1.08 30.99
C TRP A 400 14.21 2.45 30.71
N LYS A 401 15.03 3.33 30.13
CA LYS A 401 14.60 4.60 29.56
C LYS A 401 15.09 4.68 28.13
N PRO A 402 14.24 4.99 27.16
CA PRO A 402 14.70 5.10 25.78
C PRO A 402 15.70 6.23 25.64
N LYS A 403 16.66 6.06 24.72
CA LYS A 403 17.55 7.16 24.31
C LYS A 403 16.77 8.15 23.46
N ARG A 404 15.99 7.68 22.49
CA ARG A 404 15.22 8.52 21.56
C ARG A 404 13.76 8.61 21.98
N ASN A 405 13.05 9.66 21.59
CA ASN A 405 11.60 9.68 21.78
C ASN A 405 10.95 8.56 20.98
N ILE A 406 9.87 8.00 21.50
CA ILE A 406 9.00 7.09 20.75
C ILE A 406 7.62 7.75 20.67
N VAL A 407 7.08 7.83 19.46
CA VAL A 407 5.70 8.26 19.20
C VAL A 407 4.94 7.08 18.64
N LEU A 408 3.90 6.63 19.35
CA LEU A 408 2.88 5.73 18.82
C LEU A 408 1.77 6.56 18.19
N ALA A 409 1.31 6.13 17.02
CA ALA A 409 0.25 6.81 16.30
C ALA A 409 -0.81 5.84 15.78
N SER A 410 -2.07 6.12 16.11
CA SER A 410 -3.23 5.42 15.57
C SER A 410 -3.95 6.38 14.62
N TRP A 411 -3.72 6.20 13.32
CA TRP A 411 -4.20 7.10 12.28
C TRP A 411 -5.69 6.86 11.98
N ASP A 412 -6.39 7.91 11.56
CA ASP A 412 -7.79 7.85 11.11
C ASP A 412 -7.88 8.30 9.64
N ALA A 413 -8.93 7.90 8.94
CA ALA A 413 -9.16 8.16 7.52
C ALA A 413 -8.01 7.75 6.57
N GLU A 414 -7.26 6.70 6.88
CA GLU A 414 -6.30 6.12 5.92
C GLU A 414 -7.04 5.62 4.68
N GLU A 415 -8.16 4.92 4.88
CA GLU A 415 -8.84 4.21 3.81
C GLU A 415 -9.36 5.15 2.72
N TRP A 416 -9.64 6.41 3.09
CA TRP A 416 -10.05 7.44 2.14
C TRP A 416 -8.89 7.97 1.30
N GLY A 417 -7.68 8.00 1.83
CA GLY A 417 -6.51 8.39 1.04
C GLY A 417 -5.31 8.80 1.88
N ILE A 418 -5.01 8.02 2.92
CA ILE A 418 -3.90 8.23 3.85
C ILE A 418 -4.07 9.61 4.52
N ILE A 419 -5.29 9.95 4.94
CA ILE A 419 -5.63 11.31 5.34
C ILE A 419 -4.99 11.63 6.69
N GLY A 420 -5.32 10.91 7.76
CA GLY A 420 -4.90 11.25 9.12
C GLY A 420 -3.39 11.41 9.27
N SER A 421 -2.61 10.45 8.78
CA SER A 421 -1.14 10.53 8.83
C SER A 421 -0.60 11.66 7.95
N THR A 422 -1.18 11.92 6.77
CA THR A 422 -0.76 13.04 5.91
C THR A 422 -1.00 14.38 6.60
N GLU A 423 -2.19 14.61 7.17
CA GLU A 423 -2.52 15.86 7.85
C GLU A 423 -1.60 16.10 9.06
N TRP A 424 -1.27 15.04 9.80
CA TRP A 424 -0.35 15.11 10.93
C TRP A 424 1.08 15.42 10.50
N VAL A 425 1.56 14.78 9.42
CA VAL A 425 2.87 15.12 8.83
C VAL A 425 2.89 16.57 8.34
N GLU A 426 1.82 17.07 7.73
CA GLU A 426 1.75 18.45 7.25
C GLU A 426 1.74 19.47 8.40
N GLU A 427 1.07 19.18 9.51
CA GLU A 427 1.09 20.01 10.72
C GLU A 427 2.47 20.04 11.38
N HIS A 428 3.15 18.89 11.44
CA HIS A 428 4.37 18.71 12.22
C HIS A 428 5.65 18.65 11.37
N VAL A 429 5.59 18.97 10.08
CA VAL A 429 6.68 18.74 9.12
C VAL A 429 8.02 19.32 9.59
N ASN A 430 8.04 20.52 10.17
CA ASN A 430 9.28 21.15 10.63
C ASN A 430 9.95 20.34 11.75
N TRP A 431 9.19 19.94 12.77
CA TRP A 431 9.71 19.13 13.87
C TRP A 431 10.10 17.72 13.41
N LEU A 432 9.31 17.13 12.51
CA LEU A 432 9.61 15.81 11.94
C LEU A 432 10.90 15.84 11.10
N THR A 433 11.11 16.87 10.28
CA THR A 433 12.34 16.98 9.50
C THR A 433 13.57 17.18 10.37
N ASP A 434 13.41 17.77 11.55
CA ASP A 434 14.51 18.02 12.49
C ASP A 434 14.81 16.84 13.41
N THR A 435 13.82 15.99 13.71
CA THR A 435 13.95 14.98 14.78
C THR A 435 13.67 13.54 14.34
N ALA A 436 12.84 13.31 13.32
CA ALA A 436 12.41 11.96 12.97
C ALA A 436 13.58 11.13 12.40
N VAL A 437 13.90 10.04 13.08
CA VAL A 437 14.86 9.04 12.65
C VAL A 437 14.25 8.11 11.64
N THR A 438 13.08 7.56 11.97
CA THR A 438 12.39 6.60 11.11
C THR A 438 10.91 6.54 11.46
N TYR A 439 10.12 6.10 10.50
CA TYR A 439 8.73 5.69 10.65
C TYR A 439 8.62 4.16 10.49
N LEU A 440 7.97 3.47 11.43
CA LEU A 440 7.65 2.05 11.34
C LEU A 440 6.14 1.91 11.15
N ASN A 441 5.73 1.29 10.06
CA ASN A 441 4.34 1.01 9.72
C ASN A 441 4.00 -0.46 10.01
N ILE A 442 2.85 -0.68 10.64
CA ILE A 442 2.32 -2.02 10.95
C ILE A 442 0.82 -2.05 10.62
N ASP A 443 0.47 -1.87 9.36
CA ASP A 443 -0.91 -1.81 8.88
C ASP A 443 -1.59 -3.20 8.94
N VAL A 444 -1.49 -3.96 7.86
CA VAL A 444 -1.93 -5.35 7.77
C VAL A 444 -0.86 -6.24 8.38
N ALA A 445 -0.75 -6.19 9.71
CA ALA A 445 0.17 -7.04 10.45
C ALA A 445 -0.04 -8.52 10.14
N VAL A 446 -1.31 -8.93 10.01
CA VAL A 446 -1.71 -10.31 9.72
C VAL A 446 -2.97 -10.35 8.86
N SER A 447 -2.84 -10.88 7.65
CA SER A 447 -3.92 -11.41 6.80
C SER A 447 -3.64 -12.85 6.34
N GLY A 448 -2.60 -13.47 6.91
CA GLY A 448 -2.17 -14.83 6.63
C GLY A 448 -0.78 -15.11 7.24
N PRO A 449 -0.23 -16.31 7.04
CA PRO A 449 0.93 -16.77 7.80
C PRO A 449 2.30 -16.33 7.24
N ARG A 450 2.35 -15.67 6.08
CA ARG A 450 3.62 -15.45 5.35
C ARG A 450 4.13 -14.02 5.55
N PRO A 451 5.26 -13.82 6.25
CA PRO A 451 5.78 -12.49 6.49
C PRO A 451 6.22 -11.80 5.20
N ASN A 452 6.02 -10.48 5.15
CA ASN A 452 6.48 -9.59 4.10
C ASN A 452 7.10 -8.32 4.71
N LEU A 453 7.89 -7.61 3.91
CA LEU A 453 8.65 -6.44 4.34
C LEU A 453 8.86 -5.50 3.16
N GLY A 454 8.53 -4.23 3.33
CA GLY A 454 8.94 -3.12 2.47
C GLY A 454 9.76 -2.11 3.29
N ALA A 455 10.87 -1.60 2.75
CA ALA A 455 11.70 -0.67 3.53
C ALA A 455 12.64 0.17 2.67
N SER A 456 13.01 1.34 3.19
CA SER A 456 14.14 2.07 2.63
C SER A 456 15.46 1.29 2.78
N PRO A 457 16.37 1.36 1.78
CA PRO A 457 17.55 0.50 1.71
C PRO A 457 18.44 0.41 2.94
N GLU A 458 18.61 1.51 3.67
CA GLU A 458 19.45 1.55 4.87
C GLU A 458 18.88 0.77 6.05
N LEU A 459 17.61 0.40 6.01
CA LEU A 459 16.95 -0.42 7.04
C LEU A 459 16.98 -1.92 6.73
N HIS A 460 17.36 -2.34 5.51
CA HIS A 460 17.25 -3.74 5.06
C HIS A 460 18.00 -4.71 5.97
N THR A 461 19.28 -4.44 6.24
CA THR A 461 20.11 -5.30 7.11
C THR A 461 19.52 -5.37 8.52
N PHE A 462 19.15 -4.22 9.10
CA PHE A 462 18.59 -4.17 10.45
C PHE A 462 17.27 -4.93 10.58
N ALA A 463 16.35 -4.72 9.62
CA ALA A 463 15.05 -5.38 9.59
C ALA A 463 15.21 -6.90 9.50
N THR A 464 16.04 -7.36 8.57
CA THR A 464 16.23 -8.79 8.34
C THR A 464 17.01 -9.51 9.44
N GLU A 465 18.02 -8.87 10.05
CA GLU A 465 18.68 -9.43 11.24
C GLU A 465 17.72 -9.50 12.43
N THR A 466 16.78 -8.57 12.56
CA THR A 466 15.77 -8.59 13.62
C THR A 466 14.76 -9.72 13.40
N LEU A 467 14.36 -10.03 12.15
CA LEU A 467 13.51 -11.19 11.82
C LEU A 467 14.13 -12.52 12.30
N LYS A 468 15.46 -12.64 12.30
CA LYS A 468 16.15 -13.86 12.75
C LYS A 468 16.00 -14.11 14.25
N LYS A 469 15.66 -13.08 15.03
CA LYS A 469 15.50 -13.15 16.50
C LYS A 469 14.11 -13.64 16.94
N VAL A 470 13.14 -13.67 16.03
CA VAL A 470 11.75 -14.05 16.32
C VAL A 470 11.49 -15.46 15.78
N VAL A 471 10.79 -16.27 16.57
CA VAL A 471 10.38 -17.62 16.17
C VAL A 471 9.18 -17.55 15.22
N ASP A 472 9.21 -18.31 14.12
CA ASP A 472 8.01 -18.47 13.27
C ASP A 472 7.01 -19.39 14.00
N PRO A 473 5.76 -18.94 14.24
CA PRO A 473 4.75 -19.76 14.92
C PRO A 473 4.18 -20.87 14.03
N ASN A 474 4.38 -20.81 12.71
CA ASN A 474 3.75 -21.75 11.78
C ASN A 474 4.50 -23.09 11.65
N PHE A 475 3.78 -24.15 11.26
CA PHE A 475 4.29 -25.49 10.92
C PHE A 475 4.95 -26.33 12.04
N GLY A 476 4.64 -26.05 13.31
CA GLY A 476 4.99 -26.96 14.42
C GLY A 476 6.49 -27.18 14.64
N GLY A 477 7.34 -26.34 14.03
CA GLY A 477 8.78 -26.37 14.19
C GLY A 477 9.26 -25.14 14.94
N TYR A 478 9.53 -25.27 16.24
CA TYR A 478 10.29 -24.30 17.04
C TYR A 478 11.77 -24.16 16.58
N ASN A 479 12.07 -24.48 15.32
CA ASN A 479 13.38 -24.57 14.70
C ASN A 479 13.56 -23.60 13.51
N GLN A 480 12.62 -22.67 13.31
CA GLN A 480 12.66 -21.68 12.24
C GLN A 480 12.38 -20.28 12.79
N SER A 481 13.07 -19.30 12.21
CA SER A 481 12.84 -17.89 12.49
C SER A 481 11.81 -17.28 11.55
N LEU A 482 11.26 -16.12 11.93
CA LEU A 482 10.44 -15.30 11.04
C LEU A 482 11.20 -14.93 9.74
N TYR A 483 12.54 -14.83 9.80
CA TYR A 483 13.40 -14.65 8.63
C TYR A 483 13.34 -15.85 7.67
N ASP A 484 13.33 -17.09 8.19
CA ASP A 484 13.26 -18.29 7.35
C ASP A 484 11.90 -18.36 6.61
N ALA A 485 10.82 -18.00 7.31
CA ALA A 485 9.48 -17.90 6.74
C ALA A 485 9.37 -16.78 5.70
N TRP A 486 9.88 -15.58 6.03
CA TRP A 486 9.97 -14.44 5.11
C TRP A 486 10.75 -14.82 3.84
N HIS A 487 11.96 -15.35 3.98
CA HIS A 487 12.77 -15.76 2.82
C HIS A 487 12.08 -16.87 2.00
N ALA A 488 11.37 -17.79 2.64
CA ALA A 488 10.60 -18.81 1.93
C ALA A 488 9.48 -18.19 1.07
N ALA A 489 8.81 -17.16 1.59
CA ALA A 489 7.72 -16.45 0.94
C ALA A 489 8.21 -15.49 -0.17
N THR A 490 9.21 -14.66 0.12
CA THR A 490 9.65 -13.56 -0.76
C THR A 490 10.87 -13.87 -1.60
N LYS A 491 11.56 -15.00 -1.33
CA LYS A 491 12.88 -15.33 -1.90
C LYS A 491 13.98 -14.33 -1.55
N GLY A 492 13.84 -13.65 -0.41
CA GLY A 492 14.82 -12.67 0.06
C GLY A 492 14.61 -11.28 -0.52
N ASP A 493 13.46 -11.02 -1.15
CA ASP A 493 13.08 -9.71 -1.66
C ASP A 493 12.45 -8.83 -0.57
N ILE A 494 12.83 -7.55 -0.58
CA ILE A 494 12.28 -6.49 0.28
C ILE A 494 11.61 -5.49 -0.64
N GLU A 495 10.32 -5.24 -0.48
CA GLU A 495 9.58 -4.34 -1.37
C GLU A 495 10.13 -2.90 -1.35
N VAL A 496 10.21 -2.30 -2.54
CA VAL A 496 10.53 -0.87 -2.67
C VAL A 496 9.28 -0.07 -2.32
N LEU A 497 9.37 0.79 -1.32
CA LEU A 497 8.25 1.61 -0.87
C LEU A 497 7.76 2.55 -1.98
N GLY A 498 6.48 2.37 -2.33
CA GLY A 498 5.75 3.29 -3.20
C GLY A 498 4.76 4.08 -2.37
N SER A 499 3.51 3.63 -2.36
CA SER A 499 2.45 4.11 -1.47
C SER A 499 1.53 2.94 -1.10
N GLY A 500 0.41 3.21 -0.44
CA GLY A 500 -0.58 2.21 -0.06
C GLY A 500 -0.75 2.03 1.44
N SER A 501 -0.01 2.79 2.24
CA SER A 501 -0.29 2.98 3.66
C SER A 501 0.38 4.29 4.16
N ASP A 502 0.31 4.54 5.47
CA ASP A 502 0.67 5.80 6.14
C ASP A 502 2.13 6.21 6.01
N TYR A 503 3.05 5.27 5.74
CA TYR A 503 4.46 5.59 5.50
C TYR A 503 4.66 6.56 4.34
N THR A 504 3.71 6.65 3.41
CA THR A 504 3.77 7.51 2.22
C THR A 504 4.07 8.96 2.61
N ALA A 505 3.37 9.51 3.60
CA ALA A 505 3.52 10.90 4.01
C ALA A 505 4.93 11.16 4.59
N PHE A 506 5.46 10.23 5.38
CA PHE A 506 6.78 10.33 6.00
C PHE A 506 7.91 10.19 4.98
N PHE A 507 7.82 9.16 4.14
CA PHE A 507 8.85 8.85 3.15
C PHE A 507 9.03 10.00 2.15
N HIS A 508 7.94 10.66 1.74
CA HIS A 508 8.01 11.85 0.88
C HIS A 508 8.43 13.15 1.58
N ARG A 509 8.71 13.11 2.89
CA ARG A 509 9.48 14.12 3.63
C ARG A 509 10.92 13.68 3.93
N GLY A 510 11.35 12.57 3.34
CA GLY A 510 12.70 12.04 3.42
C GLY A 510 12.98 11.33 4.72
N ILE A 511 11.95 10.84 5.41
CA ILE A 511 12.07 10.08 6.65
C ILE A 511 12.17 8.61 6.28
N SER A 512 13.25 7.96 6.71
CA SER A 512 13.44 6.51 6.59
C SER A 512 12.19 5.76 7.06
N SER A 513 11.77 4.76 6.30
CA SER A 513 10.48 4.13 6.53
C SER A 513 10.57 2.62 6.31
N LEU A 514 9.82 1.87 7.11
CA LEU A 514 9.67 0.42 7.01
C LEU A 514 8.19 0.09 7.19
N ASP A 515 7.69 -0.80 6.34
CA ASP A 515 6.37 -1.41 6.40
C ASP A 515 6.52 -2.92 6.51
N THR A 516 5.78 -3.55 7.42
CA THR A 516 5.91 -4.99 7.68
C THR A 516 4.56 -5.60 8.01
N GLY A 517 4.40 -6.86 7.67
CA GLY A 517 3.17 -7.61 7.95
C GLY A 517 3.28 -9.07 7.56
N SER A 518 2.13 -9.73 7.46
CA SER A 518 2.01 -11.10 6.98
C SER A 518 0.77 -11.26 6.12
N GLY A 519 0.89 -12.02 5.03
CA GLY A 519 -0.21 -12.29 4.10
C GLY A 519 -0.37 -13.77 3.77
N GLY A 520 -1.37 -14.07 2.95
CA GLY A 520 -1.60 -15.39 2.39
C GLY A 520 -0.75 -15.68 1.15
N GLY A 521 -0.48 -16.96 0.89
CA GLY A 521 -0.01 -17.46 -0.39
C GLY A 521 -1.06 -18.33 -1.07
N ALA A 522 -0.68 -18.97 -2.18
CA ALA A 522 -1.62 -19.69 -3.05
C ALA A 522 -2.39 -20.86 -2.39
N ASN A 523 -1.97 -21.33 -1.22
CA ASN A 523 -2.60 -22.45 -0.50
C ASN A 523 -3.18 -22.04 0.87
N ASP A 524 -3.14 -20.76 1.22
CA ASP A 524 -3.63 -20.27 2.51
C ASP A 524 -5.08 -19.77 2.36
N PRO A 525 -5.85 -19.67 3.46
CA PRO A 525 -7.22 -19.17 3.40
C PRO A 525 -7.32 -17.79 2.75
N ILE A 526 -8.38 -17.58 1.98
CA ILE A 526 -8.60 -16.34 1.26
C ILE A 526 -9.07 -15.26 2.21
N TRP A 527 -8.28 -14.20 2.31
CA TRP A 527 -8.64 -12.98 3.02
C TRP A 527 -9.60 -12.12 2.19
N HIS A 528 -10.66 -11.66 2.84
CA HIS A 528 -11.73 -10.86 2.23
C HIS A 528 -11.43 -9.37 2.37
N TYR A 529 -10.29 -8.94 1.83
CA TYR A 529 -9.84 -7.55 1.84
C TYR A 529 -10.96 -6.54 1.50
N HIS A 530 -11.16 -5.57 2.40
CA HIS A 530 -12.21 -4.52 2.35
C HIS A 530 -13.65 -5.03 2.13
N SER A 531 -13.94 -6.29 2.46
CA SER A 531 -15.26 -6.90 2.42
C SER A 531 -15.81 -7.05 3.83
N ASN A 532 -17.13 -7.17 3.95
CA ASN A 532 -17.79 -7.39 5.25
C ASN A 532 -17.36 -8.70 5.96
N TYR A 533 -16.60 -9.53 5.25
CA TYR A 533 -16.06 -10.80 5.74
C TYR A 533 -14.60 -10.68 6.19
N ASP A 534 -13.98 -9.50 6.11
CA ASP A 534 -12.78 -9.21 6.89
C ASP A 534 -13.19 -8.98 8.34
N SER A 535 -13.45 -10.08 9.05
CA SER A 535 -14.08 -10.06 10.37
C SER A 535 -13.28 -10.83 11.40
N TYR A 536 -13.62 -10.62 12.66
CA TYR A 536 -13.03 -11.36 13.77
C TYR A 536 -13.31 -12.87 13.62
N HIS A 537 -14.49 -13.24 13.13
CA HIS A 537 -14.82 -14.64 12.85
C HIS A 537 -13.87 -15.26 11.82
N TRP A 538 -13.64 -14.58 10.69
CA TRP A 538 -12.69 -15.06 9.68
C TRP A 538 -11.26 -15.15 10.26
N MET A 539 -10.82 -14.13 10.99
CA MET A 539 -9.47 -14.08 11.56
C MET A 539 -9.24 -15.22 12.56
N SER A 540 -10.14 -15.40 13.51
CA SER A 540 -10.04 -16.42 14.57
C SER A 540 -10.23 -17.85 14.06
N THR A 541 -10.91 -18.03 12.92
CA THR A 541 -11.21 -19.36 12.34
C THR A 541 -10.21 -19.78 11.27
N PHE A 542 -9.75 -18.84 10.43
CA PHE A 542 -8.94 -19.13 9.25
C PHE A 542 -7.66 -18.31 9.15
N GLY A 543 -7.71 -17.01 9.47
CA GLY A 543 -6.59 -16.09 9.28
C GLY A 543 -5.39 -16.39 10.19
N ASP A 544 -5.61 -16.42 11.50
CA ASP A 544 -4.60 -16.75 12.53
C ASP A 544 -5.27 -17.39 13.76
N PRO A 545 -5.73 -18.65 13.67
CA PRO A 545 -6.34 -19.32 14.82
C PRO A 545 -5.38 -19.39 16.01
N GLY A 546 -5.76 -18.73 17.11
CA GLY A 546 -4.92 -18.61 18.31
C GLY A 546 -3.97 -17.43 18.32
N PHE A 547 -4.03 -16.52 17.32
CA PHE A 547 -3.30 -15.25 17.29
C PHE A 547 -1.78 -15.37 17.43
N HIS A 548 -1.22 -16.45 16.89
CA HIS A 548 0.20 -16.76 17.02
C HIS A 548 1.05 -15.93 16.05
N VAL A 549 0.58 -15.71 14.82
CA VAL A 549 1.26 -14.85 13.83
C VAL A 549 1.25 -13.40 14.29
N HIS A 550 0.13 -12.92 14.86
CA HIS A 550 0.07 -11.58 15.46
C HIS A 550 1.10 -11.42 16.57
N THR A 551 1.24 -12.43 17.42
CA THR A 551 2.24 -12.43 18.50
C THR A 551 3.66 -12.30 17.93
N ALA A 552 4.01 -13.09 16.92
CA ALA A 552 5.34 -13.03 16.29
C ALA A 552 5.61 -11.68 15.61
N GLN A 553 4.62 -11.12 14.90
CA GLN A 553 4.74 -9.79 14.29
C GLN A 553 4.88 -8.68 15.34
N GLY A 554 4.14 -8.77 16.44
CA GLY A 554 4.28 -7.84 17.57
C GLY A 554 5.65 -7.93 18.25
N GLN A 555 6.15 -9.14 18.48
CA GLN A 555 7.51 -9.37 18.98
C GLN A 555 8.54 -8.74 18.06
N TYR A 556 8.43 -8.96 16.75
CA TYR A 556 9.32 -8.37 15.74
C TYR A 556 9.30 -6.84 15.79
N LEU A 557 8.11 -6.23 15.75
CA LEU A 557 7.96 -4.77 15.84
C LEU A 557 8.57 -4.22 17.14
N SER A 558 8.38 -4.92 18.26
CA SER A 558 8.92 -4.50 19.56
C SER A 558 10.44 -4.46 19.58
N LEU A 559 11.10 -5.43 18.91
CA LEU A 559 12.56 -5.47 18.80
C LEU A 559 13.09 -4.38 17.87
N LEU A 560 12.41 -4.13 16.74
CA LEU A 560 12.74 -3.00 15.86
C LEU A 560 12.70 -1.69 16.63
N ALA A 561 11.57 -1.41 17.29
CA ALA A 561 11.34 -0.20 18.06
C ALA A 561 12.34 -0.07 19.22
N TYR A 562 12.64 -1.16 19.93
CA TYR A 562 13.59 -1.18 21.04
C TYR A 562 15.00 -0.78 20.60
N HIS A 563 15.54 -1.41 19.54
CA HIS A 563 16.89 -1.10 19.06
C HIS A 563 16.98 0.31 18.49
N LEU A 564 15.99 0.75 17.71
CA LEU A 564 15.93 2.12 17.21
C LEU A 564 15.87 3.14 18.36
N ALA A 565 15.17 2.84 19.45
CA ALA A 565 15.07 3.74 20.60
C ALA A 565 16.25 3.65 21.59
N THR A 566 17.03 2.54 21.59
CA THR A 566 18.03 2.24 22.62
C THR A 566 19.47 2.34 22.11
N ASP A 567 19.74 1.85 20.90
CA ASP A 567 21.10 1.65 20.44
C ASP A 567 21.86 2.98 20.33
N ASP A 568 23.11 2.97 20.79
CA ASP A 568 23.99 4.13 20.83
C ASP A 568 24.18 4.79 19.45
N ILE A 569 24.28 3.95 18.43
CA ILE A 569 24.34 4.35 17.02
C ILE A 569 23.18 3.69 16.30
N LEU A 570 22.47 4.46 15.46
CA LEU A 570 21.40 3.95 14.61
C LEU A 570 21.90 2.78 13.74
N PRO A 571 21.16 1.66 13.65
CA PRO A 571 21.58 0.47 12.92
C PRO A 571 21.39 0.60 11.39
N PHE A 572 21.72 1.76 10.81
CA PHE A 572 21.52 2.05 9.40
C PHE A 572 22.70 1.57 8.55
N ASP A 573 22.40 0.91 7.44
CA ASP A 573 23.37 0.44 6.45
C ASP A 573 23.34 1.31 5.18
N THR A 574 23.96 2.48 5.24
CA THR A 574 24.01 3.41 4.09
C THR A 574 24.82 2.85 2.91
N GLN A 575 25.72 1.89 3.14
CA GLN A 575 26.42 1.19 2.07
C GLN A 575 25.46 0.30 1.28
N ASN A 576 24.46 -0.29 1.93
CA ASN A 576 23.37 -0.98 1.24
C ASN A 576 22.55 -0.04 0.37
N TYR A 577 22.28 1.20 0.82
CA TYR A 577 21.63 2.21 -0.02
C TYR A 577 22.41 2.48 -1.31
N ALA A 578 23.74 2.59 -1.23
CA ALA A 578 24.57 2.77 -2.42
C ALA A 578 24.45 1.60 -3.42
N LYS A 579 24.34 0.35 -2.91
CA LYS A 579 24.12 -0.84 -3.76
C LYS A 579 22.75 -0.80 -4.43
N GLU A 580 21.70 -0.44 -3.69
CA GLU A 580 20.35 -0.33 -4.24
C GLU A 580 20.23 0.80 -5.29
N LEU A 581 20.86 1.95 -5.06
CA LEU A 581 20.94 3.01 -6.06
C LEU A 581 21.61 2.54 -7.36
N ARG A 582 22.66 1.71 -7.25
CA ARG A 582 23.34 1.11 -8.40
C ARG A 582 22.41 0.15 -9.15
N ALA A 583 21.71 -0.73 -8.44
CA ALA A 583 20.74 -1.65 -9.05
C ALA A 583 19.60 -0.90 -9.76
N TYR A 584 19.05 0.15 -9.14
CA TYR A 584 18.02 1.00 -9.77
C TYR A 584 18.55 1.72 -11.01
N TYR A 585 19.84 2.09 -11.01
CA TYR A 585 20.46 2.75 -12.15
C TYR A 585 20.61 1.78 -13.32
N GLU A 586 21.01 0.54 -13.05
CA GLU A 586 21.11 -0.52 -14.05
C GLU A 586 19.74 -0.86 -14.65
N ASP A 587 18.69 -0.95 -13.82
CA ASP A 587 17.30 -1.10 -14.30
C ASP A 587 16.88 0.08 -15.20
N LEU A 588 17.26 1.32 -14.84
CA LEU A 588 16.95 2.51 -15.64
C LEU A 588 17.70 2.53 -16.97
N VAL A 589 18.97 2.11 -17.00
CA VAL A 589 19.77 1.99 -18.23
C VAL A 589 19.11 0.99 -19.17
N GLU A 590 18.81 -0.22 -18.69
CA GLU A 590 18.14 -1.25 -19.50
C GLU A 590 16.77 -0.76 -20.01
N TYR A 591 16.01 -0.07 -19.16
CA TYR A 591 14.71 0.48 -19.56
C TYR A 591 14.85 1.57 -20.63
N ALA A 592 15.78 2.51 -20.46
CA ALA A 592 16.02 3.58 -21.41
C ALA A 592 16.48 3.03 -22.77
N GLU A 593 17.39 2.05 -22.77
CA GLU A 593 17.82 1.34 -23.98
C GLU A 593 16.65 0.63 -24.67
N SER A 594 15.80 -0.05 -23.89
CA SER A 594 14.61 -0.75 -24.43
C SER A 594 13.57 0.19 -25.08
N LYS A 595 13.69 1.50 -24.84
CA LYS A 595 12.83 2.56 -25.37
C LYS A 595 13.55 3.48 -26.36
N ASP A 596 14.76 3.13 -26.78
CA ASP A 596 15.61 3.95 -27.66
C ASP A 596 15.75 5.39 -27.12
N ALA A 597 15.79 5.55 -25.79
CA ALA A 597 15.81 6.85 -25.14
C ALA A 597 17.25 7.40 -25.09
N ASP A 598 17.51 8.44 -25.88
CA ASP A 598 18.77 9.19 -25.86
C ASP A 598 18.90 10.01 -24.56
N LEU A 599 19.45 9.40 -23.51
CA LEU A 599 19.72 10.03 -22.21
C LEU A 599 21.21 9.98 -21.87
N ASP A 600 21.79 11.12 -21.54
CA ASP A 600 23.11 11.19 -20.89
C ASP A 600 22.93 10.95 -19.39
N LEU A 601 23.35 9.77 -18.91
CA LEU A 601 23.23 9.35 -17.52
C LEU A 601 24.53 9.50 -16.72
N ASP A 602 25.58 10.09 -17.28
CA ASP A 602 26.89 10.23 -16.64
C ASP A 602 26.84 11.02 -15.33
N GLU A 603 26.02 12.07 -15.28
CA GLU A 603 25.89 12.90 -14.08
C GLU A 603 25.22 12.13 -12.95
N LEU A 604 24.24 11.27 -13.28
CA LEU A 604 23.57 10.41 -12.31
C LEU A 604 24.52 9.31 -11.81
N ASP A 605 25.27 8.68 -12.70
CA ASP A 605 26.28 7.66 -12.34
C ASP A 605 27.33 8.22 -11.37
N LYS A 606 27.89 9.39 -11.70
CA LYS A 606 28.86 10.09 -10.84
C LYS A 606 28.27 10.46 -9.47
N ALA A 607 27.00 10.83 -9.43
CA ALA A 607 26.32 11.12 -8.16
C ALA A 607 26.18 9.86 -7.29
N ILE A 608 25.86 8.70 -7.89
CA ILE A 608 25.77 7.41 -7.19
C ILE A 608 27.14 6.98 -6.66
N GLU A 609 28.22 7.13 -7.44
CA GLU A 609 29.58 6.86 -6.96
C GLU A 609 30.01 7.81 -5.84
N HIS A 610 29.62 9.09 -5.91
CA HIS A 610 29.87 10.04 -4.83
C HIS A 610 29.11 9.66 -3.55
N PHE A 611 27.85 9.22 -3.68
CA PHE A 611 27.08 8.69 -2.55
C PHE A 611 27.74 7.47 -1.93
N LYS A 612 28.15 6.49 -2.76
CA LYS A 612 28.87 5.30 -2.30
C LYS A 612 30.11 5.67 -1.49
N LYS A 613 30.92 6.60 -1.98
CA LYS A 613 32.11 7.07 -1.26
C LYS A 613 31.76 7.70 0.09
N SER A 614 30.75 8.57 0.14
CA SER A 614 30.31 9.17 1.40
C SER A 614 29.73 8.15 2.39
N ALA A 615 29.05 7.11 1.89
CA ALA A 615 28.58 5.99 2.71
C ALA A 615 29.75 5.19 3.31
N ASP A 616 30.81 4.96 2.55
CA ASP A 616 32.04 4.32 3.05
C ASP A 616 32.73 5.21 4.12
N GLU A 617 32.76 6.53 3.92
CA GLU A 617 33.33 7.51 4.86
C GLU A 617 32.58 7.54 6.21
N VAL A 618 31.24 7.66 6.20
CA VAL A 618 30.45 7.63 7.44
C VAL A 618 30.55 6.29 8.16
N LYS A 619 30.68 5.17 7.42
CA LYS A 619 30.90 3.86 8.04
C LYS A 619 32.25 3.78 8.75
N ALA A 620 33.30 4.36 8.16
CA ALA A 620 34.60 4.46 8.82
C ALA A 620 34.53 5.33 10.09
N LEU A 621 33.75 6.43 10.06
CA LEU A 621 33.50 7.27 11.24
C LEU A 621 32.73 6.51 12.32
N GLU A 622 31.73 5.71 11.94
CA GLU A 622 31.01 4.82 12.87
C GLU A 622 31.97 3.86 13.58
N ASN A 623 32.82 3.16 12.82
CA ASN A 623 33.79 2.23 13.38
C ASN A 623 34.72 2.94 14.37
N LEU A 624 35.21 4.13 14.00
CA LEU A 624 36.04 4.96 14.87
C LEU A 624 35.32 5.39 16.15
N ALA A 625 34.04 5.78 16.05
CA ALA A 625 33.21 6.16 17.18
C ALA A 625 33.01 4.99 18.16
N ARG A 626 32.82 3.76 17.64
CA ARG A 626 32.71 2.53 18.43
C ARG A 626 34.05 2.16 19.09
N GLU A 627 35.13 2.15 18.33
CA GLU A 627 36.49 1.81 18.82
C GLU A 627 36.94 2.73 19.95
N ARG A 628 36.65 4.02 19.85
CA ARG A 628 37.01 5.03 20.86
C ARG A 628 35.98 5.20 21.96
N ASN A 629 34.80 4.58 21.82
CA ASN A 629 33.63 4.85 22.64
C ASN A 629 33.34 6.35 22.79
N ASP A 630 33.37 7.09 21.67
CA ASP A 630 33.27 8.55 21.65
C ASP A 630 31.83 9.01 21.37
N ASP A 631 31.16 9.53 22.40
CA ASP A 631 29.75 9.95 22.30
C ASP A 631 29.51 11.15 21.38
N VAL A 632 30.53 12.01 21.17
CA VAL A 632 30.43 13.12 20.21
C VAL A 632 30.42 12.57 18.79
N LEU A 633 31.30 11.61 18.48
CA LEU A 633 31.32 10.97 17.17
C LEU A 633 30.05 10.15 16.93
N LYS A 634 29.54 9.42 17.93
CA LYS A 634 28.26 8.71 17.84
C LYS A 634 27.11 9.66 17.49
N LYS A 635 27.04 10.84 18.13
CA LYS A 635 26.03 11.86 17.82
C LYS A 635 26.15 12.37 16.38
N VAL A 636 27.38 12.62 15.90
CA VAL A 636 27.61 13.04 14.52
C VAL A 636 27.15 11.96 13.52
N VAL A 637 27.47 10.69 13.77
CA VAL A 637 27.04 9.57 12.92
C VAL A 637 25.52 9.46 12.90
N ASN A 638 24.85 9.54 14.06
CA ASN A 638 23.39 9.46 14.12
C ASN A 638 22.69 10.59 13.35
N HIS A 639 23.17 11.84 13.48
CA HIS A 639 22.61 12.95 12.70
C HIS A 639 22.78 12.71 11.19
N LYS A 640 23.94 12.20 10.76
CA LYS A 640 24.17 11.86 9.35
C LYS A 640 23.22 10.77 8.85
N TYR A 641 23.02 9.72 9.64
CA TYR A 641 22.09 8.64 9.35
C TYR A 641 20.62 9.08 9.36
N ARG A 642 20.22 9.98 10.28
CA ARG A 642 18.88 10.57 10.33
C ARG A 642 18.59 11.45 9.10
N ASP A 643 19.57 12.27 8.70
CA ASP A 643 19.31 13.41 7.82
C ASP A 643 19.56 13.13 6.33
N PHE A 644 20.37 12.13 5.96
CA PHE A 644 20.81 12.00 4.56
C PHE A 644 19.65 11.82 3.57
N GLN A 645 18.59 11.10 3.96
CA GLN A 645 17.41 10.90 3.10
C GLN A 645 16.70 12.21 2.77
N ARG A 646 16.80 13.24 3.61
CA ARG A 646 16.25 14.58 3.32
C ARG A 646 16.87 15.19 2.06
N GLY A 647 18.09 14.76 1.68
CA GLY A 647 18.73 15.15 0.44
C GLY A 647 18.01 14.66 -0.83
N PHE A 648 17.22 13.58 -0.74
CA PHE A 648 16.44 13.07 -1.87
C PHE A 648 15.13 13.82 -2.12
N ILE A 649 14.81 14.85 -1.31
CA ILE A 649 13.53 15.56 -1.40
C ILE A 649 13.63 16.75 -2.35
N SER A 650 12.97 16.63 -3.50
CA SER A 650 12.86 17.67 -4.53
C SER A 650 12.00 18.84 -4.05
N GLN A 651 12.53 20.06 -4.22
CA GLN A 651 11.75 21.28 -4.07
C GLN A 651 10.72 21.38 -5.21
N GLY A 652 9.44 21.47 -4.86
CA GLY A 652 8.33 21.51 -5.81
C GLY A 652 7.80 20.15 -6.29
N GLY A 653 8.33 19.03 -5.78
CA GLY A 653 7.81 17.68 -6.10
C GLY A 653 8.23 17.14 -7.46
N LEU A 654 7.60 16.01 -7.84
CA LEU A 654 7.78 15.29 -9.10
C LEU A 654 6.98 15.95 -10.24
N PRO A 655 7.25 15.61 -11.53
CA PRO A 655 6.50 16.19 -12.66
C PRO A 655 4.99 16.01 -12.51
N GLY A 656 4.26 17.12 -12.41
CA GLY A 656 2.80 17.12 -12.27
C GLY A 656 2.29 16.57 -10.92
N ARG A 657 3.18 16.39 -9.93
CA ARG A 657 2.89 15.73 -8.65
C ARG A 657 3.64 16.39 -7.50
N ASP A 658 3.10 17.50 -7.01
CA ASP A 658 3.78 18.35 -6.02
C ASP A 658 3.88 17.70 -4.61
N PHE A 659 2.99 16.76 -4.30
CA PHE A 659 3.00 16.02 -3.03
C PHE A 659 4.19 15.06 -2.95
N TYR A 660 4.42 14.32 -4.05
CA TYR A 660 5.48 13.33 -4.15
C TYR A 660 6.81 14.02 -4.41
N LYS A 661 7.75 13.93 -3.47
CA LYS A 661 9.00 14.71 -3.53
C LYS A 661 10.27 13.87 -3.59
N HIS A 662 10.20 12.57 -3.31
CA HIS A 662 11.37 11.72 -3.22
C HIS A 662 11.87 11.37 -4.63
N VAL A 663 13.10 11.78 -4.99
CA VAL A 663 13.61 11.66 -6.37
C VAL A 663 14.05 10.24 -6.74
N VAL A 664 14.26 9.37 -5.76
CA VAL A 664 14.65 7.97 -5.98
C VAL A 664 13.44 7.04 -6.12
N ASN A 665 12.40 7.16 -5.28
CA ASN A 665 11.26 6.25 -5.26
C ASN A 665 9.97 7.03 -5.08
N ALA A 666 8.91 6.67 -5.79
CA ALA A 666 7.56 7.17 -5.58
C ALA A 666 6.54 6.17 -6.11
N PRO A 667 5.26 6.23 -5.69
CA PRO A 667 4.20 5.49 -6.37
C PRO A 667 4.17 5.80 -7.87
N GLY A 668 3.95 4.79 -8.70
CA GLY A 668 3.86 4.98 -10.14
C GLY A 668 2.56 5.65 -10.58
N LEU A 669 2.64 6.51 -11.60
CA LEU A 669 1.49 7.23 -12.15
C LEU A 669 0.34 6.30 -12.57
N ASP A 670 0.65 5.18 -13.24
CA ASP A 670 -0.34 4.22 -13.75
C ASP A 670 -0.52 2.96 -12.87
N THR A 671 0.32 2.78 -11.84
CA THR A 671 0.22 1.63 -10.92
C THR A 671 -0.49 1.97 -9.62
N GLY A 672 -0.39 3.22 -9.16
CA GLY A 672 -0.87 3.62 -7.83
C GLY A 672 0.15 3.20 -6.79
N TYR A 673 -0.13 2.13 -6.04
CA TYR A 673 0.68 1.72 -4.89
C TYR A 673 2.11 1.31 -5.24
N ALA A 674 2.29 0.51 -6.30
CA ALA A 674 3.60 -0.01 -6.64
C ALA A 674 4.60 1.10 -7.01
N ALA A 675 5.81 1.00 -6.46
CA ALA A 675 6.86 1.98 -6.65
C ALA A 675 7.39 2.04 -8.11
N VAL A 676 7.86 3.22 -8.48
CA VAL A 676 8.74 3.49 -9.61
C VAL A 676 10.05 4.06 -9.05
N THR A 677 11.17 3.46 -9.43
CA THR A 677 12.50 4.00 -9.16
C THR A 677 12.88 5.08 -10.17
N PHE A 678 13.63 6.07 -9.70
CA PHE A 678 13.94 7.32 -10.40
C PHE A 678 12.73 7.90 -11.16
N PRO A 679 11.58 8.11 -10.49
CA PRO A 679 10.29 8.33 -11.14
C PRO A 679 10.29 9.48 -12.13
N GLY A 680 10.93 10.62 -11.81
CA GLY A 680 11.03 11.74 -12.75
C GLY A 680 11.76 11.42 -14.06
N ILE A 681 12.68 10.45 -14.06
CA ILE A 681 13.39 9.99 -15.25
C ILE A 681 12.60 8.88 -15.93
N THR A 682 12.26 7.82 -15.19
CA THR A 682 11.59 6.62 -15.71
C THR A 682 10.23 6.96 -16.32
N GLU A 683 9.42 7.76 -15.63
CA GLU A 683 8.12 8.21 -16.15
C GLU A 683 8.31 9.27 -17.25
N GLY A 684 9.37 10.08 -17.16
CA GLY A 684 9.76 11.02 -18.22
C GLY A 684 10.09 10.34 -19.55
N VAL A 685 10.62 9.11 -19.51
CA VAL A 685 10.78 8.23 -20.67
C VAL A 685 9.46 7.61 -21.07
N MET A 686 8.73 7.04 -20.10
CA MET A 686 7.47 6.33 -20.35
C MET A 686 6.39 7.17 -21.05
N TYR A 687 6.29 8.45 -20.68
CA TYR A 687 5.27 9.38 -21.18
C TYR A 687 5.83 10.41 -22.17
N ALA A 688 7.04 10.21 -22.70
CA ALA A 688 7.60 11.08 -23.72
C ALA A 688 6.69 11.12 -24.96
N LYS A 689 6.53 12.31 -25.55
CA LYS A 689 5.79 12.51 -26.81
C LYS A 689 6.79 12.82 -27.92
N ASP A 690 6.58 12.23 -29.10
CA ASP A 690 7.41 12.42 -30.29
C ASP A 690 8.92 12.18 -30.03
N ASP A 691 9.25 11.21 -29.17
CA ASP A 691 10.61 10.88 -28.72
C ASP A 691 11.37 12.06 -28.08
N LYS A 692 10.64 13.06 -27.57
CA LYS A 692 11.21 14.19 -26.84
C LYS A 692 11.28 13.86 -25.37
N PHE A 693 12.41 13.27 -24.96
CA PHE A 693 12.72 12.93 -23.57
C PHE A 693 13.11 14.15 -22.70
N SER A 694 12.56 15.34 -22.96
CA SER A 694 13.00 16.57 -22.29
C SER A 694 12.79 16.54 -20.77
N VAL A 695 11.68 15.95 -20.32
CA VAL A 695 11.40 15.75 -18.90
C VAL A 695 12.45 14.82 -18.28
N ALA A 696 12.69 13.65 -18.90
CA ALA A 696 13.71 12.73 -18.42
C ALA A 696 15.10 13.39 -18.35
N LYS A 697 15.52 14.11 -19.40
CA LYS A 697 16.81 14.84 -19.45
C LYS A 697 16.94 15.89 -18.34
N GLU A 698 15.87 16.62 -18.03
CA GLU A 698 15.86 17.55 -16.89
C GLU A 698 15.99 16.81 -15.56
N TRP A 699 15.29 15.69 -15.44
CA TRP A 699 15.21 14.92 -14.20
C TRP A 699 16.44 14.09 -13.90
N VAL A 700 17.25 13.71 -14.89
CA VAL A 700 18.60 13.18 -14.66
C VAL A 700 19.39 14.15 -13.76
N LYS A 701 19.39 15.45 -14.10
CA LYS A 701 20.12 16.48 -13.36
C LYS A 701 19.51 16.78 -11.99
N LYS A 702 18.18 16.78 -11.87
CA LYS A 702 17.50 16.98 -10.58
C LYS A 702 17.76 15.82 -9.63
N THR A 703 17.63 14.59 -10.10
CA THR A 703 17.89 13.38 -9.33
C THR A 703 19.36 13.28 -8.93
N ALA A 704 20.30 13.51 -9.86
CA ALA A 704 21.73 13.53 -9.56
C ALA A 704 22.07 14.55 -8.47
N ARG A 705 21.52 15.77 -8.55
CA ARG A 705 21.69 16.78 -7.49
C ARG A 705 21.14 16.33 -6.14
N GLY A 706 19.96 15.72 -6.09
CA GLY A 706 19.40 15.17 -4.84
C GLY A 706 20.32 14.11 -4.23
N ILE A 707 20.85 13.19 -5.04
CA ILE A 707 21.80 12.18 -4.59
C ILE A 707 23.10 12.82 -4.07
N VAL A 708 23.62 13.86 -4.74
CA VAL A 708 24.80 14.61 -4.26
C VAL A 708 24.52 15.32 -2.93
N VAL A 709 23.33 15.88 -2.73
CA VAL A 709 22.96 16.49 -1.42
C VAL A 709 22.94 15.43 -0.33
N ALA A 710 22.29 14.28 -0.56
CA ALA A 710 22.26 13.17 0.38
C ALA A 710 23.69 12.67 0.71
N ALA A 711 24.53 12.52 -0.31
CA ALA A 711 25.92 12.13 -0.16
C ALA A 711 26.74 13.15 0.66
N ASN A 712 26.50 14.46 0.47
CA ASN A 712 27.20 15.50 1.21
C ASN A 712 26.78 15.58 2.68
N ILE A 713 25.56 15.15 3.02
CA ILE A 713 25.13 14.99 4.41
C ILE A 713 25.95 13.87 5.07
N LEU A 714 26.15 12.73 4.38
CA LEU A 714 26.94 11.60 4.89
C LEU A 714 28.44 11.92 5.00
N LYS A 715 29.01 12.64 4.04
CA LYS A 715 30.45 12.97 3.94
C LYS A 715 31.05 13.44 5.27
N THR A 716 32.18 12.87 5.69
CA THR A 716 32.80 13.12 7.01
C THR A 716 34.08 13.93 6.98
#